data_AF-A0A5B2XEF7-F1
#
_entry.id   AF-A0A5B2XEF7-F1
#
_cell.length_a   1.000
_cell.length_b   1.000
_cell.length_c   1.000
_cell.angle_alpha   90.00
_cell.angle_beta   90.00
_cell.angle_gamma   90.00
#
_symmetry.space_group_name_H-M   'P 1'
#
loop_
_entity.id
_entity.type
_entity.pdbx_description
1 polymer ?
#
loop_
_entity_poly.entity_id
_entity_poly.type
_entity_poly.pdbx_seq_one_letter_code
_entity_poly.pdbx_strand_id
1 'polypeptide(L)'
;MLIGLREGLEGGLVVSILLAAVRRSDSRASTGPVWLGVLAAVILSLSFGAVLTFSKSGLSTTAQEAFGGILSVIAVGLVSVMIFWMRRTARSLSGELREKVGNALRLGGGALALTAFLAVAREGLETALFLWTTVQASGESTAPLIGAAVGIAIAVLLCFLLFRSAIRINLGVFFSRTAIFLIVIAAGVLAYGLGELQSSGLLPGHSWRAFDLTGSIPADTWWATIITGVTNLTPAMTWLQVVGYLGYVGVMLTMFLRANAKPAAQPAKAVPAEAASAERAPAEPAAAEAVASDAAAPDAVVEPAVRGDRKRWLVVTAAIGVPLLAAGLFAVLTRSPATGTAAQVTITASACAPEFTAPPAGAQTFTIVNKSGRSGEIYLIHPADGGVVGEIEGIGPGTQRSMSVSLPAGEYAWRCAMIGDQERMSATVRASGGVDRTAVPAVLPLAEKELDGPVAAYRDYVTPKLGELAGQVDALRAALAGGDQAAARAAWLPAQLTWERVGAAYGSFGDLSDAIDGGPAGLADGVRDKDFGGLRRIEYGLWHGEDVAALAPVADKLAADVADLRQKLPTVTADPKDLPLRGHEILEDALRDHLSGLSNQGADTGYQETLADLDGTRVVLDELAPLLTARRPDLMPAATAKMATLEQALKATKAPLGQLPLAERQRVNAAVGDLLETLSLVPDLLEIRQK
;
A
#
# COMPACT_ATOMS: atom_id res chain seq x y z
N MET A 1 -12.11 -8.00 20.11
CA MET A 1 -13.37 -8.23 20.86
C MET A 1 -14.28 -7.02 20.89
N LEU A 2 -13.83 -5.88 21.44
CA LEU A 2 -14.66 -4.67 21.54
C LEU A 2 -15.15 -4.16 20.18
N ILE A 3 -14.28 -4.16 19.17
CA ILE A 3 -14.64 -3.81 17.78
C ILE A 3 -15.76 -4.74 17.27
N GLY A 4 -15.52 -6.05 17.22
CA GLY A 4 -16.53 -7.01 16.76
C GLY A 4 -17.85 -7.01 17.57
N LEU A 5 -17.78 -6.75 18.88
CA LEU A 5 -18.98 -6.61 19.72
C LEU A 5 -19.79 -5.37 19.36
N ARG A 6 -19.12 -4.25 19.14
CA ARG A 6 -19.78 -2.98 18.85
C ARG A 6 -20.37 -2.98 17.44
N GLU A 7 -19.53 -3.18 16.43
CA GLU A 7 -19.96 -3.09 15.04
C GLU A 7 -20.97 -4.21 14.71
N GLY A 8 -20.79 -5.39 15.32
CA GLY A 8 -21.77 -6.47 15.26
C GLY A 8 -23.11 -6.13 15.92
N LEU A 9 -23.12 -5.33 16.99
CA LEU A 9 -24.36 -4.88 17.65
C LEU A 9 -25.04 -3.79 16.82
N GLU A 10 -24.28 -2.87 16.21
CA GLU A 10 -24.79 -1.80 15.34
C GLU A 10 -25.48 -2.40 14.10
N GLY A 11 -24.78 -3.24 13.35
CA GLY A 11 -25.36 -3.96 12.21
C GLY A 11 -26.49 -4.90 12.63
N GLY A 12 -26.32 -5.64 13.73
CA GLY A 12 -27.32 -6.57 14.25
C GLY A 12 -28.60 -5.91 14.75
N LEU A 13 -28.53 -4.69 15.28
CA LEU A 13 -29.70 -3.92 15.72
C LEU A 13 -30.53 -3.46 14.52
N VAL A 14 -29.88 -3.00 13.45
CA VAL A 14 -30.59 -2.63 12.20
C VAL A 14 -31.29 -3.84 11.60
N VAL A 15 -30.60 -4.99 11.52
CA VAL A 15 -31.20 -6.25 11.06
C VAL A 15 -32.37 -6.67 11.95
N SER A 16 -32.24 -6.55 13.27
CA SER A 16 -33.32 -6.88 14.22
C SER A 16 -34.55 -5.98 14.06
N ILE A 17 -34.35 -4.69 13.77
CA ILE A 17 -35.44 -3.74 13.48
C ILE A 17 -36.14 -4.10 12.17
N LEU A 18 -35.37 -4.41 11.12
CA LEU A 18 -35.91 -4.84 9.83
C LEU A 18 -36.70 -6.15 9.95
N LEU A 19 -36.17 -7.15 10.66
CA LEU A 19 -36.85 -8.42 10.92
C LEU A 19 -38.13 -8.22 11.75
N ALA A 20 -38.09 -7.34 12.76
CA ALA A 20 -39.26 -7.03 13.58
C ALA A 20 -40.34 -6.30 12.78
N ALA A 21 -39.96 -5.41 11.87
CA ALA A 21 -40.89 -4.70 11.01
C ALA A 21 -41.57 -5.64 10.00
N VAL A 22 -40.82 -6.54 9.37
CA VAL A 22 -41.37 -7.56 8.45
C VAL A 22 -42.37 -8.47 9.17
N ARG A 23 -42.03 -8.93 10.38
CA ARG A 23 -42.95 -9.79 11.17
C ARG A 23 -44.17 -9.05 11.72
N ARG A 24 -44.08 -7.73 11.89
CA ARG A 24 -45.19 -6.90 12.37
C ARG A 24 -46.16 -6.52 11.25
N SER A 25 -45.69 -6.40 10.01
CA SER A 25 -46.53 -6.09 8.85
C SER A 25 -47.38 -7.28 8.39
N ASP A 26 -46.82 -8.49 8.41
CA ASP A 26 -47.56 -9.73 8.18
C ASP A 26 -46.80 -10.90 8.79
N SER A 27 -47.48 -11.69 9.63
CA SER A 27 -46.94 -12.92 10.23
C SER A 27 -46.47 -13.96 9.21
N ARG A 28 -46.95 -13.89 7.96
CA ARG A 28 -46.58 -14.79 6.85
C ARG A 28 -45.53 -14.21 5.90
N ALA A 29 -45.10 -12.96 6.09
CA ALA A 29 -44.09 -12.34 5.23
C ALA A 29 -42.71 -13.01 5.40
N SER A 30 -42.06 -13.31 4.27
CA SER A 30 -40.74 -13.94 4.27
C SER A 30 -39.65 -12.97 4.70
N THR A 31 -38.85 -13.36 5.69
CA THR A 31 -37.61 -12.65 6.08
C THR A 31 -36.43 -12.98 5.18
N GLY A 32 -36.61 -13.86 4.18
CA GLY A 32 -35.55 -14.30 3.27
C GLY A 32 -34.78 -13.16 2.57
N PRO A 33 -35.45 -12.10 2.06
CA PRO A 33 -34.75 -10.99 1.42
C PRO A 33 -33.80 -10.23 2.36
N VAL A 34 -34.16 -10.07 3.65
CA VAL A 34 -33.29 -9.43 4.65
C VAL A 34 -32.01 -10.25 4.83
N TRP A 35 -32.12 -11.58 4.99
CA TRP A 35 -30.97 -12.46 5.14
C TRP A 35 -30.10 -12.54 3.87
N LEU A 36 -30.70 -12.42 2.68
CA LEU A 36 -29.95 -12.32 1.43
C LEU A 36 -29.08 -11.06 1.39
N GLY A 37 -29.64 -9.92 1.82
CA GLY A 37 -28.89 -8.66 1.94
C GLY A 37 -27.74 -8.75 2.95
N VAL A 38 -28.00 -9.35 4.11
CA VAL A 38 -26.99 -9.59 5.16
C VAL A 38 -25.86 -10.48 4.63
N LEU A 39 -26.19 -11.60 3.97
CA LEU A 39 -25.19 -12.52 3.42
C LEU A 39 -24.30 -11.82 2.37
N ALA A 40 -24.91 -11.04 1.46
CA ALA A 40 -24.17 -10.28 0.47
C ALA A 40 -23.22 -9.24 1.11
N ALA A 41 -23.66 -8.57 2.17
CA ALA A 41 -22.84 -7.60 2.90
C ALA A 41 -21.66 -8.26 3.63
N VAL A 42 -21.86 -9.42 4.23
CA VAL A 42 -20.79 -10.21 4.87
C VAL A 42 -19.75 -10.65 3.84
N ILE A 43 -20.19 -11.15 2.69
CA ILE A 43 -19.28 -11.54 1.59
C ILE A 43 -18.47 -10.33 1.13
N LEU A 44 -19.11 -9.18 0.88
CA LEU A 44 -18.40 -7.95 0.49
C LEU A 44 -17.34 -7.54 1.52
N SER A 45 -17.68 -7.60 2.80
CA SER A 45 -16.78 -7.21 3.89
C SER A 45 -15.56 -8.14 4.01
N LEU A 46 -15.77 -9.45 3.86
CA LEU A 46 -14.68 -10.44 3.83
C LEU A 46 -13.80 -10.26 2.60
N SER A 47 -14.39 -10.02 1.42
CA SER A 47 -13.65 -9.75 0.19
C SER A 47 -12.82 -8.47 0.30
N PHE A 48 -13.37 -7.42 0.90
CA PHE A 48 -12.64 -6.17 1.13
C PHE A 48 -11.42 -6.38 2.04
N GLY A 49 -11.57 -7.11 3.15
CA GLY A 49 -10.43 -7.46 4.01
C GLY A 49 -9.38 -8.34 3.31
N ALA A 50 -9.82 -9.26 2.44
CA ALA A 50 -8.92 -10.08 1.64
C ALA A 50 -8.13 -9.23 0.63
N VAL A 51 -8.80 -8.32 -0.08
CA VAL A 51 -8.15 -7.39 -1.02
C VAL A 51 -7.08 -6.55 -0.31
N LEU A 52 -7.39 -5.95 0.85
CA LEU A 52 -6.39 -5.19 1.61
C LEU A 52 -5.17 -6.04 2.00
N THR A 53 -5.38 -7.32 2.31
CA THR A 53 -4.30 -8.25 2.69
C THR A 53 -3.43 -8.63 1.49
N PHE A 54 -4.05 -8.96 0.36
CA PHE A 54 -3.33 -9.37 -0.85
C PHE A 54 -2.70 -8.20 -1.61
N SER A 55 -3.29 -7.01 -1.56
CA SER A 55 -2.69 -5.80 -2.14
C SER A 55 -1.40 -5.41 -1.42
N LYS A 56 -1.29 -5.67 -0.11
CA LYS A 56 -0.06 -5.41 0.65
C LYS A 56 1.09 -6.33 0.22
N SER A 57 0.81 -7.60 -0.09
CA SER A 57 1.87 -8.59 -0.41
C SER A 57 2.62 -8.35 -1.72
N GLY A 58 2.17 -7.43 -2.57
CA GLY A 58 2.85 -7.06 -3.82
C GLY A 58 3.65 -5.75 -3.76
N LEU A 59 3.74 -5.10 -2.60
CA LEU A 59 4.44 -3.82 -2.41
C LEU A 59 5.84 -4.05 -1.80
N SER A 60 6.79 -3.15 -2.10
CA SER A 60 8.11 -3.12 -1.45
C SER A 60 7.99 -2.87 0.06
N THR A 61 9.00 -3.25 0.86
CA THR A 61 8.98 -3.14 2.33
C THR A 61 8.66 -1.71 2.80
N THR A 62 9.29 -0.70 2.21
CA THR A 62 9.02 0.72 2.51
C THR A 62 7.59 1.12 2.16
N ALA A 63 7.08 0.65 1.01
CA ALA A 63 5.70 0.93 0.59
C ALA A 63 4.67 0.19 1.48
N GLN A 64 5.00 -0.99 2.01
CA GLN A 64 4.16 -1.74 2.94
C GLN A 64 4.02 -1.03 4.29
N GLU A 65 5.12 -0.49 4.82
CA GLU A 65 5.15 0.30 6.06
C GLU A 65 4.39 1.62 5.88
N ALA A 66 4.65 2.35 4.78
CA ALA A 66 3.91 3.57 4.44
C ALA A 66 2.40 3.30 4.30
N PHE A 67 2.02 2.23 3.60
CA PHE A 67 0.63 1.83 3.40
C PHE A 67 -0.07 1.48 4.73
N GLY A 68 0.60 0.71 5.59
CA GLY A 68 0.12 0.37 6.93
C GLY A 68 -0.06 1.61 7.83
N GLY A 69 0.91 2.52 7.77
CA GLY A 69 0.91 3.79 8.50
C GLY A 69 -0.24 4.71 8.09
N ILE A 70 -0.38 4.99 6.79
CA ILE A 70 -1.45 5.85 6.25
C ILE A 70 -2.84 5.28 6.58
N LEU A 71 -3.04 3.97 6.37
CA LEU A 71 -4.34 3.36 6.61
C LEU A 71 -4.73 3.38 8.10
N SER A 72 -3.74 3.25 8.99
CA SER A 72 -3.95 3.37 10.43
C SER A 72 -4.39 4.78 10.83
N VAL A 73 -3.79 5.83 10.25
CA VAL A 73 -4.21 7.23 10.47
C VAL A 73 -5.64 7.47 9.95
N ILE A 74 -5.96 6.99 8.75
CA ILE A 74 -7.31 7.07 8.18
C ILE A 74 -8.33 6.36 9.09
N ALA A 75 -8.01 5.15 9.54
CA ALA A 75 -8.85 4.37 10.43
C ALA A 75 -9.14 5.15 11.73
N VAL A 76 -8.12 5.75 12.36
CA VAL A 76 -8.29 6.57 13.57
C VAL A 76 -9.20 7.78 13.31
N GLY A 77 -9.06 8.44 12.15
CA GLY A 77 -9.96 9.51 11.73
C GLY A 77 -11.42 9.06 11.67
N LEU A 78 -11.68 7.91 11.03
CA LEU A 78 -13.02 7.32 10.92
C LEU A 78 -13.60 6.94 12.29
N VAL A 79 -12.81 6.29 13.16
CA VAL A 79 -13.24 5.96 14.54
C VAL A 79 -13.61 7.23 15.31
N SER A 80 -12.79 8.28 15.20
CA SER A 80 -13.01 9.54 15.89
C SER A 80 -14.34 10.17 15.48
N VAL A 81 -14.61 10.26 14.17
CA VAL A 81 -15.89 10.75 13.65
C VAL A 81 -17.04 9.90 14.16
N MET A 82 -16.88 8.57 14.15
CA MET A 82 -17.93 7.63 14.55
C MET A 82 -18.28 7.74 16.04
N ILE A 83 -17.30 7.95 16.93
CA ILE A 83 -17.52 8.15 18.37
C ILE A 83 -18.51 9.31 18.64
N PHE A 84 -18.38 10.42 17.89
CA PHE A 84 -19.27 11.57 18.03
C PHE A 84 -20.57 11.42 17.22
N TRP A 85 -20.51 10.80 16.04
CA TRP A 85 -21.67 10.57 15.17
C TRP A 85 -22.71 9.67 15.83
N MET A 86 -22.32 8.48 16.30
CA MET A 86 -23.28 7.52 16.85
C MET A 86 -23.97 8.04 18.11
N ARG A 87 -23.28 8.85 18.91
CA ARG A 87 -23.87 9.50 20.08
C ARG A 87 -25.02 10.44 19.70
N ARG A 88 -24.87 11.19 18.61
CA ARG A 88 -25.90 12.10 18.09
C ARG A 88 -27.09 11.29 17.57
N THR A 89 -26.81 10.19 16.89
CA THR A 89 -27.80 9.29 16.27
C THR A 89 -28.57 8.44 17.30
N ALA A 90 -27.95 8.01 18.40
CA ALA A 90 -28.56 7.17 19.44
C ALA A 90 -29.80 7.81 20.12
N ARG A 91 -29.99 9.12 19.98
CA ARG A 91 -31.15 9.87 20.49
C ARG A 91 -32.33 9.96 19.51
N SER A 92 -32.10 9.79 18.20
CA SER A 92 -33.13 9.93 17.15
C SER A 92 -33.46 8.62 16.40
N LEU A 93 -32.61 7.59 16.53
CA LEU A 93 -32.65 6.34 15.75
C LEU A 93 -34.00 5.59 15.83
N SER A 94 -34.66 5.61 16.99
CA SER A 94 -35.94 4.91 17.17
C SER A 94 -37.14 5.57 16.47
N GLY A 95 -37.06 6.87 16.16
CA GLY A 95 -38.13 7.62 15.49
C GLY A 95 -38.05 7.50 13.96
N GLU A 96 -36.89 7.82 13.38
CA GLU A 96 -36.69 7.86 11.93
C GLU A 96 -36.72 6.48 11.26
N LEU A 97 -36.25 5.42 11.94
CA LEU A 97 -36.32 4.06 11.40
C LEU A 97 -37.75 3.52 11.36
N ARG A 98 -38.63 3.92 12.29
CA ARG A 98 -40.04 3.51 12.26
C ARG A 98 -40.78 4.11 11.07
N GLU A 99 -40.43 5.33 10.69
CA GLU A 99 -41.02 6.06 9.57
C GLU A 99 -40.50 5.56 8.20
N LYS A 100 -39.19 5.39 8.05
CA LYS A 100 -38.57 4.93 6.78
C LYS A 100 -38.87 3.46 6.45
N VAL A 101 -39.03 2.60 7.45
CA VAL A 101 -39.38 1.18 7.24
C VAL A 101 -40.84 1.00 6.81
N GLY A 102 -41.75 1.88 7.25
CA GLY A 102 -43.13 1.93 6.74
C GLY A 102 -43.20 2.21 5.23
N ASN A 103 -42.28 3.02 4.71
CA ASN A 103 -42.17 3.32 3.28
C ASN A 103 -41.47 2.22 2.48
N ALA A 104 -40.44 1.57 3.04
CA ALA A 104 -39.70 0.48 2.36
C ALA A 104 -40.55 -0.79 2.15
N LEU A 105 -41.52 -1.08 3.03
CA LEU A 105 -42.45 -2.21 2.88
C LEU A 105 -43.37 -2.08 1.66
N ARG A 106 -43.55 -0.87 1.10
CA ARG A 106 -44.37 -0.62 -0.11
C ARG A 106 -43.63 -0.94 -1.42
N LEU A 107 -42.31 -1.12 -1.38
CA LEU A 107 -41.43 -1.27 -2.57
C LEU A 107 -41.02 -2.73 -2.88
N GLY A 108 -41.46 -3.71 -2.09
CA GLY A 108 -41.24 -5.15 -2.33
C GLY A 108 -39.92 -5.73 -1.78
N GLY A 109 -39.74 -7.05 -1.90
CA GLY A 109 -38.64 -7.80 -1.27
C GLY A 109 -37.22 -7.36 -1.67
N GLY A 110 -37.04 -6.84 -2.88
CA GLY A 110 -35.74 -6.32 -3.34
C GLY A 110 -35.27 -5.08 -2.58
N ALA A 111 -36.20 -4.17 -2.24
CA ALA A 111 -35.89 -2.98 -1.45
C ALA A 111 -35.48 -3.34 -0.01
N LEU A 112 -36.12 -4.36 0.58
CA LEU A 112 -35.74 -4.90 1.89
C LEU A 112 -34.34 -5.53 1.88
N ALA A 113 -34.01 -6.30 0.83
CA ALA A 113 -32.68 -6.88 0.68
C ALA A 113 -31.60 -5.81 0.51
N LEU A 114 -31.85 -4.79 -0.33
CA LEU A 114 -30.93 -3.68 -0.55
C LEU A 114 -30.74 -2.84 0.71
N THR A 115 -31.81 -2.58 1.47
CA THR A 115 -31.73 -1.83 2.73
C THR A 115 -30.92 -2.58 3.78
N ALA A 116 -31.14 -3.90 3.93
CA ALA A 116 -30.36 -4.74 4.81
C ALA A 116 -28.89 -4.82 4.37
N PHE A 117 -28.64 -4.96 3.06
CA PHE A 117 -27.31 -4.95 2.47
C PHE A 117 -26.57 -3.65 2.76
N LEU A 118 -27.12 -2.49 2.42
CA LEU A 118 -26.45 -1.20 2.59
C LEU A 118 -26.17 -0.89 4.06
N ALA A 119 -27.11 -1.23 4.94
CA ALA A 119 -26.93 -1.06 6.38
C ALA A 119 -25.79 -1.94 6.93
N VAL A 120 -25.78 -3.23 6.59
CA VAL A 120 -24.76 -4.17 7.12
C VAL A 120 -23.41 -4.01 6.41
N ALA A 121 -23.40 -3.67 5.11
CA ALA A 121 -22.18 -3.52 4.34
C ALA A 121 -21.34 -2.34 4.83
N ARG A 122 -21.98 -1.24 5.23
CA ARG A 122 -21.27 -0.11 5.84
C ARG A 122 -20.54 -0.54 7.11
N GLU A 123 -21.27 -1.11 8.07
CA GLU A 123 -20.69 -1.54 9.35
C GLU A 123 -19.67 -2.67 9.16
N GLY A 124 -19.90 -3.55 8.17
CA GLY A 124 -19.01 -4.66 7.83
C GLY A 124 -17.70 -4.22 7.17
N LEU A 125 -17.73 -3.23 6.28
CA LEU A 125 -16.52 -2.64 5.67
C LEU A 125 -15.69 -1.88 6.71
N GLU A 126 -16.34 -1.13 7.60
CA GLU A 126 -15.69 -0.46 8.73
C GLU A 126 -15.05 -1.50 9.67
N THR A 127 -15.78 -2.57 10.02
CA THR A 127 -15.25 -3.70 10.82
C THR A 127 -14.04 -4.33 10.16
N ALA A 128 -14.10 -4.61 8.85
CA ALA A 128 -13.00 -5.22 8.11
C ALA A 128 -11.75 -4.34 8.13
N LEU A 129 -11.91 -3.02 7.93
CA LEU A 129 -10.81 -2.05 7.99
C LEU A 129 -10.17 -1.98 9.38
N PHE A 130 -10.99 -1.91 10.44
CA PHE A 130 -10.48 -1.84 11.82
C PHE A 130 -9.83 -3.15 12.28
N LEU A 131 -10.40 -4.29 11.91
CA LEU A 131 -9.81 -5.58 12.22
C LEU A 131 -8.50 -5.77 11.47
N TRP A 132 -8.43 -5.38 10.19
CA TRP A 132 -7.21 -5.46 9.40
C TRP A 132 -6.10 -4.61 10.03
N THR A 133 -6.36 -3.33 10.34
CA THR A 133 -5.37 -2.44 10.98
C THR A 133 -4.94 -2.96 12.37
N THR A 134 -5.87 -3.48 13.16
CA THR A 134 -5.56 -4.06 14.49
C THR A 134 -4.73 -5.35 14.38
N VAL A 135 -5.02 -6.20 13.40
CA VAL A 135 -4.24 -7.43 13.13
C VAL A 135 -2.82 -7.04 12.71
N GLN A 136 -2.67 -6.06 11.82
CA GLN A 136 -1.35 -5.58 11.41
C GLN A 136 -0.54 -5.01 12.58
N ALA A 137 -1.19 -4.21 13.42
CA ALA A 137 -0.60 -3.66 14.64
C ALA A 137 -0.14 -4.73 15.65
N SER A 138 -0.79 -5.90 15.68
CA SER A 138 -0.53 -6.96 16.65
C SER A 138 0.48 -8.02 16.18
N GLY A 139 1.03 -7.91 14.96
CA GLY A 139 1.94 -8.91 14.36
C GLY A 139 1.24 -10.22 13.95
N GLU A 140 1.96 -11.36 13.94
CA GLU A 140 1.43 -12.68 13.53
C GLU A 140 0.44 -13.33 14.53
N SER A 141 -0.07 -12.59 15.52
CA SER A 141 -1.02 -13.13 16.49
C SER A 141 -2.42 -13.31 15.89
N THR A 142 -3.00 -14.51 16.06
CA THR A 142 -4.42 -14.75 15.73
C THR A 142 -5.38 -14.28 16.82
N ALA A 143 -4.86 -13.78 17.96
CA ALA A 143 -5.67 -13.32 19.08
C ALA A 143 -6.66 -12.19 18.74
N PRO A 144 -6.31 -11.18 17.90
CA PRO A 144 -7.26 -10.15 17.49
C PRO A 144 -8.45 -10.71 16.70
N LEU A 145 -8.20 -11.69 15.81
CA LEU A 145 -9.24 -12.40 15.04
C LEU A 145 -10.15 -13.23 15.93
N ILE A 146 -9.59 -14.00 16.86
CA ILE A 146 -10.36 -14.77 17.85
C ILE A 146 -11.21 -13.82 18.71
N GLY A 147 -10.59 -12.74 19.19
CA GLY A 147 -11.28 -11.72 19.96
C GLY A 147 -12.43 -11.10 19.16
N ALA A 148 -12.22 -10.78 17.88
CA ALA A 148 -13.27 -10.24 17.01
C ALA A 148 -14.43 -11.21 16.83
N ALA A 149 -14.13 -12.49 16.54
CA ALA A 149 -15.14 -13.54 16.41
C ALA A 149 -15.97 -13.73 17.69
N VAL A 150 -15.32 -13.73 18.86
CA VAL A 150 -16.00 -13.76 20.17
C VAL A 150 -16.89 -12.53 20.35
N GLY A 151 -16.40 -11.35 19.98
CA GLY A 151 -17.18 -10.10 20.03
C GLY A 151 -18.45 -10.19 19.17
N ILE A 152 -18.31 -10.63 17.92
CA ILE A 152 -19.43 -10.80 16.98
C ILE A 152 -20.42 -11.85 17.51
N ALA A 153 -19.94 -12.96 18.06
CA ALA A 153 -20.80 -13.99 18.66
C ALA A 153 -21.63 -13.43 19.82
N ILE A 154 -21.01 -12.63 20.70
CA ILE A 154 -21.71 -11.95 21.80
C ILE A 154 -22.71 -10.93 21.25
N ALA A 155 -22.36 -10.17 20.20
CA ALA A 155 -23.26 -9.21 19.57
C ALA A 155 -24.50 -9.89 18.97
N VAL A 156 -24.32 -11.01 18.27
CA VAL A 156 -25.42 -11.81 17.71
C VAL A 156 -26.33 -12.32 18.83
N LEU A 157 -25.75 -12.83 19.93
CA LEU A 157 -26.50 -13.27 21.10
C LEU A 157 -27.32 -12.12 21.72
N LEU A 158 -26.71 -10.95 21.92
CA LEU A 158 -27.40 -9.78 22.47
C LEU A 158 -28.53 -9.29 21.55
N CYS A 159 -28.29 -9.20 20.24
CA CYS A 159 -29.32 -8.86 19.25
C CYS A 159 -30.47 -9.86 19.27
N PHE A 160 -30.20 -11.15 19.38
CA PHE A 160 -31.22 -12.19 19.50
C PHE A 160 -32.06 -12.02 20.79
N LEU A 161 -31.42 -11.76 21.93
CA LEU A 161 -32.10 -11.55 23.22
C LEU A 161 -32.91 -10.25 23.24
N LEU A 162 -32.42 -9.18 22.61
CA LEU A 162 -33.15 -7.92 22.42
C LEU A 162 -34.35 -8.11 21.49
N PHE A 163 -34.17 -8.84 20.39
CA PHE A 163 -35.25 -9.17 19.45
C PHE A 163 -36.36 -10.00 20.10
N ARG A 164 -35.99 -10.92 21.00
CA ARG A 164 -36.94 -11.70 21.81
C ARG A 164 -37.52 -10.91 23.01
N SER A 165 -37.16 -9.63 23.17
CA SER A 165 -37.55 -8.75 24.29
C SER A 165 -37.21 -9.31 25.69
N ALA A 166 -36.20 -10.18 25.77
CA ALA A 166 -35.81 -10.84 27.02
C ALA A 166 -34.93 -9.95 27.93
N ILE A 167 -34.30 -8.90 27.37
CA ILE A 167 -33.40 -8.00 28.08
C ILE A 167 -33.69 -6.55 27.65
N ARG A 168 -33.65 -5.59 28.59
CA ARG A 168 -33.69 -4.15 28.30
C ARG A 168 -32.33 -3.52 28.64
N ILE A 169 -31.51 -3.27 27.63
CA ILE A 169 -30.18 -2.64 27.78
C ILE A 169 -30.32 -1.12 27.58
N ASN A 170 -29.66 -0.32 28.42
CA ASN A 170 -29.52 1.11 28.16
C ASN A 170 -28.39 1.31 27.13
N LEU A 171 -28.76 1.36 25.84
CA LEU A 171 -27.81 1.51 24.72
C LEU A 171 -26.93 2.76 24.89
N GLY A 172 -27.47 3.85 25.43
CA GLY A 172 -26.70 5.08 25.67
C GLY A 172 -25.54 4.87 26.67
N VAL A 173 -25.76 4.11 27.75
CA VAL A 173 -24.71 3.79 28.73
C VAL A 173 -23.72 2.78 28.17
N PHE A 174 -24.20 1.76 27.44
CA PHE A 174 -23.36 0.76 26.79
C PHE A 174 -22.38 1.42 25.81
N PHE A 175 -22.90 2.19 24.85
CA PHE A 175 -22.09 2.88 23.85
C PHE A 175 -21.18 3.95 24.46
N SER A 176 -21.61 4.65 25.51
CA SER A 176 -20.75 5.64 26.17
C SER A 176 -19.56 5.00 26.90
N ARG A 177 -19.71 3.77 27.42
CA ARG A 177 -18.62 3.05 28.09
C ARG A 177 -17.66 2.45 27.06
N THR A 178 -18.17 1.83 26.00
CA THR A 178 -17.33 1.26 24.94
C THR A 178 -16.59 2.33 24.14
N ALA A 179 -17.16 3.53 23.98
CA ALA A 179 -16.48 4.67 23.34
C ALA A 179 -15.19 5.09 24.07
N ILE A 180 -15.16 5.04 25.41
CA ILE A 180 -13.95 5.37 26.19
C ILE A 180 -12.84 4.36 25.89
N PHE A 181 -13.17 3.07 25.84
CA PHE A 181 -12.19 2.04 25.47
C PHE A 181 -11.71 2.18 24.02
N LEU A 182 -12.59 2.58 23.10
CA LEU A 182 -12.20 2.81 21.70
C LEU A 182 -11.27 4.01 21.53
N ILE A 183 -11.40 5.06 22.35
CA ILE A 183 -10.44 6.18 22.35
C ILE A 183 -9.03 5.66 22.69
N VAL A 184 -8.92 4.76 23.67
CA VAL A 184 -7.63 4.17 24.09
C VAL A 184 -7.06 3.25 22.99
N ILE A 185 -7.89 2.42 22.35
CA ILE A 185 -7.47 1.54 21.25
C ILE A 185 -7.05 2.37 20.03
N ALA A 186 -7.84 3.38 19.66
CA ALA A 186 -7.53 4.26 18.54
C ALA A 186 -6.24 5.06 18.76
N ALA A 187 -5.95 5.48 19.99
CA ALA A 187 -4.67 6.07 20.34
C ALA A 187 -3.50 5.10 20.07
N GLY A 188 -3.69 3.82 20.38
CA GLY A 188 -2.74 2.76 20.08
C GLY A 188 -2.52 2.54 18.59
N VAL A 189 -3.60 2.47 17.80
CA VAL A 189 -3.53 2.36 16.33
C VAL A 189 -2.84 3.59 15.73
N LEU A 190 -3.09 4.79 16.27
CA LEU A 190 -2.41 6.01 15.88
C LEU A 190 -0.90 5.95 16.17
N ALA A 191 -0.51 5.52 17.37
CA ALA A 191 0.89 5.38 17.75
C ALA A 191 1.62 4.36 16.87
N TYR A 192 0.98 3.25 16.52
CA TYR A 192 1.51 2.30 15.54
C TYR A 192 1.64 2.92 14.15
N GLY A 193 0.59 3.58 13.65
CA GLY A 193 0.62 4.22 12.34
C GLY A 193 1.71 5.29 12.20
N LEU A 194 1.92 6.08 13.26
CA LEU A 194 3.03 7.04 13.33
C LEU A 194 4.39 6.34 13.33
N GLY A 195 4.52 5.18 13.98
CA GLY A 195 5.73 4.36 13.97
C GLY A 195 6.05 3.83 12.58
N GLU A 196 5.07 3.25 11.89
CA GLU A 196 5.23 2.73 10.52
C GLU A 196 5.57 3.85 9.53
N LEU A 197 4.97 5.04 9.67
CA LEU A 197 5.33 6.22 8.86
C LEU A 197 6.76 6.72 9.14
N GLN A 198 7.26 6.52 10.37
CA GLN A 198 8.65 6.84 10.70
C GLN A 198 9.62 5.79 10.14
N SER A 199 9.25 4.50 10.17
CA SER A 199 10.03 3.41 9.57
C SER A 199 10.10 3.52 8.05
N SER A 200 9.00 3.94 7.41
CA SER A 200 8.95 4.14 5.95
C SER A 200 9.68 5.39 5.45
N GLY A 201 10.30 6.18 6.34
CA GLY A 201 10.97 7.44 6.00
C GLY A 201 10.05 8.63 5.70
N LEU A 202 8.72 8.48 5.77
CA LEU A 202 7.76 9.56 5.52
C LEU A 202 7.71 10.58 6.66
N LEU A 203 8.01 10.16 7.89
CA LEU A 203 8.12 11.03 9.06
C LEU A 203 9.52 10.92 9.69
N PRO A 204 10.14 12.04 10.08
CA PRO A 204 11.45 12.01 10.72
C PRO A 204 11.37 11.47 12.17
N GLY A 205 12.53 11.09 12.73
CA GLY A 205 12.68 10.81 14.16
C GLY A 205 12.48 9.34 14.57
N HIS A 206 12.63 8.38 13.66
CA HIS A 206 12.62 6.94 14.00
C HIS A 206 13.66 6.58 15.09
N SER A 207 14.81 7.26 15.11
CA SER A 207 15.87 7.06 16.12
C SER A 207 15.61 7.74 17.46
N TRP A 208 14.57 8.60 17.57
CA TRP A 208 14.31 9.41 18.75
C TRP A 208 13.39 8.67 19.74
N ARG A 209 13.93 7.66 20.41
CA ARG A 209 13.20 6.84 21.39
C ARG A 209 12.87 7.64 22.66
N ALA A 210 11.61 7.58 23.09
CA ALA A 210 11.16 8.13 24.37
C ALA A 210 11.51 7.21 25.54
N PHE A 211 11.35 5.91 25.33
CA PHE A 211 11.76 4.86 26.25
C PHE A 211 12.04 3.58 25.47
N ASP A 212 12.91 2.75 26.03
CA ASP A 212 13.18 1.40 25.57
C ASP A 212 13.30 0.49 26.80
N LEU A 213 12.24 -0.27 27.05
CA LEU A 213 12.13 -1.18 28.20
C LEU A 213 12.35 -2.64 27.79
N THR A 214 12.75 -2.89 26.54
CA THR A 214 12.94 -4.25 25.99
C THR A 214 13.98 -5.07 26.75
N GLY A 215 14.97 -4.41 27.38
CA GLY A 215 15.98 -5.05 28.22
C GLY A 215 15.50 -5.45 29.62
N SER A 216 14.35 -4.95 30.08
CA SER A 216 13.82 -5.21 31.43
C SER A 216 12.47 -5.95 31.43
N ILE A 217 11.71 -5.86 30.34
CA ILE A 217 10.41 -6.52 30.17
C ILE A 217 10.52 -7.47 28.98
N PRO A 218 10.66 -8.78 29.22
CA PRO A 218 10.57 -9.79 28.17
C PRO A 218 9.23 -9.68 27.42
N ALA A 219 9.27 -9.62 26.09
CA ALA A 219 8.08 -9.41 25.25
C ALA A 219 7.06 -10.56 25.32
N ASP A 220 7.45 -11.72 25.85
CA ASP A 220 6.62 -12.91 26.10
C ASP A 220 5.89 -12.88 27.45
N THR A 221 6.08 -11.82 28.24
CA THR A 221 5.38 -11.69 29.52
C THR A 221 3.88 -11.52 29.29
N TRP A 222 3.07 -12.44 29.80
CA TRP A 222 1.62 -12.51 29.52
C TRP A 222 0.86 -11.19 29.70
N TRP A 223 1.22 -10.38 30.71
CA TRP A 223 0.57 -9.09 30.96
C TRP A 223 1.05 -8.01 29.96
N ALA A 224 2.30 -8.06 29.53
CA ALA A 224 2.84 -7.16 28.51
C ALA A 224 2.17 -7.45 27.16
N THR A 225 2.02 -8.72 26.78
CA THR A 225 1.28 -9.13 25.58
C THR A 225 -0.19 -8.68 25.61
N ILE A 226 -0.84 -8.70 26.77
CA ILE A 226 -2.21 -8.18 26.93
C ILE A 226 -2.23 -6.66 26.76
N ILE A 227 -1.31 -5.93 27.41
CA ILE A 227 -1.24 -4.47 27.30
C ILE A 227 -0.94 -4.06 25.85
N THR A 228 0.07 -4.64 25.22
CA THR A 228 0.39 -4.41 23.81
C THR A 228 -0.80 -4.79 22.93
N GLY A 229 -1.41 -5.96 23.12
CA GLY A 229 -2.54 -6.40 22.30
C GLY A 229 -3.83 -5.56 22.47
N VAL A 230 -4.03 -4.90 23.61
CA VAL A 230 -5.23 -4.09 23.89
C VAL A 230 -5.00 -2.60 23.57
N THR A 231 -3.83 -2.08 23.91
CA THR A 231 -3.54 -0.64 23.84
C THR A 231 -2.56 -0.29 22.73
N ASN A 232 -1.99 -1.30 22.07
CA ASN A 232 -0.92 -1.17 21.09
C ASN A 232 0.33 -0.47 21.63
N LEU A 233 0.52 -0.52 22.97
CA LEU A 233 1.69 0.03 23.62
C LEU A 233 2.83 -1.00 23.61
N THR A 234 3.85 -0.75 22.81
CA THR A 234 5.08 -1.54 22.73
C THR A 234 6.10 -1.13 23.81
N PRO A 235 6.98 -2.05 24.27
CA PRO A 235 8.03 -1.76 25.25
C PRO A 235 9.07 -0.73 24.79
N ALA A 236 9.16 -0.47 23.48
CA ALA A 236 9.96 0.61 22.91
C ALA A 236 9.06 1.51 22.04
N MET A 237 9.14 2.82 22.27
CA MET A 237 8.37 3.83 21.52
C MET A 237 9.19 5.09 21.27
N THR A 238 8.94 5.77 20.15
CA THR A 238 9.49 7.11 19.88
C THR A 238 8.72 8.19 20.62
N TRP A 239 9.34 9.37 20.77
CA TRP A 239 8.66 10.55 21.31
C TRP A 239 7.40 10.92 20.52
N LEU A 240 7.43 10.77 19.19
CA LEU A 240 6.29 11.06 18.34
C LEU A 240 5.12 10.12 18.63
N GLN A 241 5.39 8.82 18.82
CA GLN A 241 4.37 7.83 19.17
C GLN A 241 3.74 8.12 20.54
N VAL A 242 4.56 8.45 21.55
CA VAL A 242 4.08 8.75 22.91
C VAL A 242 3.24 10.04 22.93
N VAL A 243 3.72 11.10 22.29
CA VAL A 243 3.00 12.37 22.20
C VAL A 243 1.72 12.21 21.39
N GLY A 244 1.75 11.48 20.28
CA GLY A 244 0.57 11.18 19.46
C GLY A 244 -0.49 10.42 20.26
N TYR A 245 -0.08 9.39 21.01
CA TYR A 245 -0.97 8.60 21.87
C TYR A 245 -1.63 9.48 22.96
N LEU A 246 -0.82 10.17 23.77
CA LEU A 246 -1.31 10.97 24.89
C LEU A 246 -2.13 12.18 24.42
N GLY A 247 -1.69 12.83 23.33
CA GLY A 247 -2.39 13.95 22.71
C GLY A 247 -3.76 13.53 22.20
N TYR A 248 -3.85 12.40 21.49
CA TYR A 248 -5.12 11.88 21.01
C TYR A 248 -6.08 11.51 22.14
N VAL A 249 -5.61 10.76 23.16
CA VAL A 249 -6.44 10.41 24.32
C VAL A 249 -6.92 11.67 25.04
N GLY A 250 -6.02 12.62 25.31
CA GLY A 250 -6.34 13.87 26.00
C GLY A 250 -7.39 14.69 25.28
N VAL A 251 -7.21 14.93 23.97
CA VAL A 251 -8.16 15.70 23.15
C VAL A 251 -9.50 14.98 23.04
N MET A 252 -9.50 13.71 22.65
CA MET A 252 -10.75 12.97 22.40
C MET A 252 -11.53 12.73 23.68
N LEU A 253 -10.87 12.36 24.78
CA LEU A 253 -11.53 12.14 26.07
C LEU A 253 -12.10 13.45 26.62
N THR A 254 -11.37 14.56 26.54
CA THR A 254 -11.89 15.86 27.00
C THR A 254 -13.08 16.34 26.18
N MET A 255 -13.02 16.23 24.85
CA MET A 255 -14.16 16.54 23.97
C MET A 255 -15.35 15.63 24.26
N PHE A 256 -15.12 14.33 24.44
CA PHE A 256 -16.16 13.34 24.74
C PHE A 256 -16.85 13.63 26.08
N LEU A 257 -16.07 13.89 27.14
CA LEU A 257 -16.56 14.21 28.48
C LEU A 257 -17.27 15.56 28.54
N ARG A 258 -16.73 16.62 27.89
CA ARG A 258 -17.38 17.93 27.81
C ARG A 258 -18.70 17.88 27.08
N ALA A 259 -18.75 17.15 25.97
CA ALA A 259 -20.00 16.94 25.28
C ALA A 259 -21.00 16.15 26.17
N ASN A 260 -20.53 15.32 27.11
CA ASN A 260 -21.34 14.56 28.09
C ASN A 260 -21.85 15.35 29.30
N ALA A 261 -21.34 16.55 29.55
CA ALA A 261 -21.87 17.40 30.62
C ALA A 261 -23.29 17.87 30.26
N LYS A 262 -24.25 17.71 31.18
CA LYS A 262 -25.58 18.35 31.05
C LYS A 262 -25.40 19.87 31.02
N PRO A 263 -26.11 20.63 30.17
CA PRO A 263 -26.16 22.08 30.32
C PRO A 263 -26.64 22.41 31.73
N ALA A 264 -25.92 23.26 32.46
CA ALA A 264 -26.39 23.78 33.73
C ALA A 264 -27.74 24.46 33.49
N ALA A 265 -28.78 24.04 34.22
CA ALA A 265 -30.11 24.62 34.11
C ALA A 265 -30.02 26.12 34.37
N GLN A 266 -30.39 26.92 33.37
CA GLN A 266 -30.49 28.37 33.52
C GLN A 266 -31.59 28.65 34.56
N PRO A 267 -31.34 29.50 35.58
CA PRO A 267 -32.37 29.79 36.57
C PRO A 267 -33.54 30.49 35.87
N ALA A 268 -34.73 29.90 35.98
CA ALA A 268 -35.95 30.41 35.39
C ALA A 268 -36.22 31.83 35.91
N LYS A 269 -36.32 32.80 35.00
CA LYS A 269 -36.87 34.12 35.31
C LYS A 269 -38.32 33.92 35.79
N ALA A 270 -38.60 34.38 37.01
CA ALA A 270 -39.93 34.39 37.57
C ALA A 270 -40.88 35.23 36.71
N VAL A 271 -42.01 34.64 36.32
CA VAL A 271 -43.18 35.36 35.82
C VAL A 271 -44.17 35.46 36.98
N PRO A 272 -44.72 36.65 37.30
CA PRO A 272 -45.71 36.80 38.36
C PRO A 272 -47.03 36.12 37.96
N ALA A 273 -47.67 35.52 38.97
CA ALA A 273 -48.98 34.91 38.87
C ALA A 273 -50.08 35.97 38.77
N GLU A 274 -51.00 35.82 37.81
CA GLU A 274 -52.31 36.44 37.88
C GLU A 274 -53.39 35.58 37.19
N ALA A 275 -54.40 35.26 38.00
CA ALA A 275 -55.79 34.87 37.70
C ALA A 275 -56.06 33.75 36.67
N ALA A 276 -56.50 32.56 37.10
CA ALA A 276 -57.91 32.20 37.36
C ALA A 276 -58.79 32.36 36.10
N SER A 277 -59.48 31.36 35.56
CA SER A 277 -60.49 30.50 36.22
C SER A 277 -61.03 29.49 35.19
N ALA A 278 -61.55 28.33 35.65
CA ALA A 278 -62.73 27.59 35.15
C ALA A 278 -62.80 27.20 33.64
N GLU A 279 -63.32 26.07 33.17
CA GLU A 279 -64.01 24.90 33.70
C GLU A 279 -64.31 23.95 32.51
N ARG A 280 -64.34 22.63 32.79
CA ARG A 280 -64.98 21.49 32.08
C ARG A 280 -64.99 21.37 30.53
N ALA A 281 -64.56 20.17 30.10
CA ALA A 281 -64.83 19.49 28.83
C ALA A 281 -66.34 19.08 28.67
N PRO A 282 -66.82 18.34 27.62
CA PRO A 282 -66.11 17.70 26.49
C PRO A 282 -66.87 17.66 25.11
N ALA A 283 -66.21 16.99 24.14
CA ALA A 283 -66.73 16.16 23.03
C ALA A 283 -67.04 16.78 21.63
N GLU A 284 -66.36 16.17 20.64
CA GLU A 284 -66.52 16.00 19.17
C GLU A 284 -67.91 16.17 18.50
N PRO A 285 -68.09 16.13 17.14
CA PRO A 285 -67.13 15.87 16.03
C PRO A 285 -67.32 16.65 14.68
N ALA A 286 -66.39 16.38 13.74
CA ALA A 286 -66.56 16.21 12.27
C ALA A 286 -66.66 17.41 11.28
N ALA A 287 -66.19 17.08 10.06
CA ALA A 287 -66.27 17.73 8.74
C ALA A 287 -65.21 18.82 8.44
N ALA A 288 -64.20 18.59 7.59
CA ALA A 288 -64.20 18.29 6.16
C ALA A 288 -64.64 19.46 5.29
N GLU A 289 -63.71 20.04 4.53
CA GLU A 289 -64.01 20.74 3.29
C GLU A 289 -62.91 20.45 2.25
N ALA A 290 -63.39 20.06 1.09
CA ALA A 290 -62.66 19.72 -0.12
C ALA A 290 -62.62 20.92 -1.05
N VAL A 291 -61.61 21.02 -1.91
CA VAL A 291 -61.76 21.64 -3.23
C VAL A 291 -61.00 20.80 -4.25
N ALA A 292 -61.72 20.42 -5.30
CA ALA A 292 -61.33 19.62 -6.44
C ALA A 292 -60.93 20.51 -7.64
N SER A 293 -60.69 19.85 -8.79
CA SER A 293 -60.53 20.34 -10.18
C SER A 293 -59.06 20.27 -10.65
N ASP A 294 -58.70 19.65 -11.77
CA ASP A 294 -59.49 19.26 -12.94
C ASP A 294 -58.87 18.05 -13.67
N ALA A 295 -59.73 17.31 -14.37
CA ALA A 295 -59.39 16.19 -15.23
C ALA A 295 -59.37 16.59 -16.71
N ALA A 296 -58.45 16.03 -17.49
CA ALA A 296 -58.66 15.78 -18.92
C ALA A 296 -57.89 14.50 -19.31
N ALA A 297 -58.66 13.50 -19.75
CA ALA A 297 -58.29 12.14 -20.12
C ALA A 297 -58.06 12.02 -21.65
N PRO A 298 -58.11 10.82 -22.27
CA PRO A 298 -57.45 9.54 -22.00
C PRO A 298 -56.60 9.11 -23.23
N ASP A 299 -55.83 8.03 -23.12
CA ASP A 299 -55.77 7.02 -24.18
C ASP A 299 -55.23 5.69 -23.62
N ALA A 300 -55.99 4.63 -23.90
CA ALA A 300 -55.81 3.29 -23.39
C ALA A 300 -54.94 2.46 -24.32
N VAL A 301 -53.88 1.81 -23.82
CA VAL A 301 -53.30 0.62 -24.45
C VAL A 301 -52.70 -0.32 -23.38
N VAL A 302 -53.42 -1.42 -23.12
CA VAL A 302 -52.96 -2.81 -22.89
C VAL A 302 -51.91 -3.07 -21.79
N GLU A 303 -52.34 -3.75 -20.71
CA GLU A 303 -51.45 -4.57 -19.87
C GLU A 303 -50.89 -5.76 -20.67
N PRO A 304 -49.60 -6.12 -20.52
CA PRO A 304 -49.17 -7.48 -20.67
C PRO A 304 -49.00 -8.15 -19.29
N ALA A 305 -49.68 -9.27 -19.12
CA ALA A 305 -49.46 -10.22 -18.05
C ALA A 305 -47.99 -10.69 -18.04
N VAL A 306 -47.26 -10.43 -16.96
CA VAL A 306 -45.90 -10.97 -16.78
C VAL A 306 -46.02 -12.37 -16.17
N ARG A 307 -46.02 -13.35 -17.06
CA ARG A 307 -45.78 -14.77 -16.78
C ARG A 307 -44.31 -14.93 -16.37
N GLY A 308 -44.10 -15.72 -15.31
CA GLY A 308 -42.81 -15.86 -14.63
C GLY A 308 -41.67 -16.27 -15.55
N ASP A 309 -40.49 -15.70 -15.31
CA ASP A 309 -39.30 -16.14 -16.03
C ASP A 309 -38.05 -16.20 -15.13
N ARG A 310 -37.56 -17.43 -15.00
CA ARG A 310 -36.39 -17.91 -14.25
C ARG A 310 -35.07 -17.24 -14.67
N LYS A 311 -35.08 -16.40 -15.71
CA LYS A 311 -33.91 -15.79 -16.35
C LYS A 311 -33.33 -14.55 -15.65
N ARG A 312 -34.06 -13.87 -14.76
CA ARG A 312 -33.49 -12.75 -13.97
C ARG A 312 -32.50 -13.20 -12.89
N TRP A 313 -32.63 -14.45 -12.42
CA TRP A 313 -31.68 -15.04 -11.46
C TRP A 313 -30.31 -15.34 -12.07
N LEU A 314 -30.26 -15.60 -13.39
CA LEU A 314 -29.01 -15.90 -14.12
C LEU A 314 -28.12 -14.67 -14.34
N VAL A 315 -28.69 -13.47 -14.46
CA VAL A 315 -27.90 -12.24 -14.65
C VAL A 315 -27.26 -11.78 -13.33
N VAL A 316 -27.96 -11.96 -12.20
CA VAL A 316 -27.41 -11.65 -10.86
C VAL A 316 -26.42 -12.72 -10.39
N THR A 317 -26.62 -14.00 -10.74
CA THR A 317 -25.58 -15.04 -10.52
C THR A 317 -24.38 -14.89 -11.46
N ALA A 318 -24.52 -14.33 -12.67
CA ALA A 318 -23.38 -14.04 -13.53
C ALA A 318 -22.56 -12.83 -13.04
N ALA A 319 -23.20 -11.76 -12.56
CA ALA A 319 -22.50 -10.57 -12.06
C ALA A 319 -21.80 -10.78 -10.70
N ILE A 320 -22.25 -11.75 -9.90
CA ILE A 320 -21.67 -12.09 -8.58
C ILE A 320 -20.82 -13.37 -8.65
N GLY A 321 -21.26 -14.36 -9.43
CA GLY A 321 -20.61 -15.67 -9.54
C GLY A 321 -19.40 -15.70 -10.46
N VAL A 322 -19.31 -14.84 -11.48
CA VAL A 322 -18.12 -14.79 -12.36
C VAL A 322 -16.89 -14.21 -11.65
N PRO A 323 -16.97 -13.09 -10.89
CA PRO A 323 -15.82 -12.65 -10.08
C PRO A 323 -15.51 -13.59 -8.90
N LEU A 324 -16.52 -14.25 -8.29
CA LEU A 324 -16.30 -15.24 -7.22
C LEU A 324 -15.72 -16.57 -7.73
N LEU A 325 -16.11 -17.03 -8.92
CA LEU A 325 -15.52 -18.19 -9.57
C LEU A 325 -14.17 -17.84 -10.19
N ALA A 326 -13.96 -16.62 -10.71
CA ALA A 326 -12.65 -16.20 -11.17
C ALA A 326 -11.67 -16.07 -9.99
N ALA A 327 -12.06 -15.44 -8.87
CA ALA A 327 -11.22 -15.34 -7.68
C ALA A 327 -11.07 -16.68 -6.95
N GLY A 328 -12.12 -17.49 -6.89
CA GLY A 328 -12.10 -18.82 -6.26
C GLY A 328 -11.36 -19.87 -7.10
N LEU A 329 -11.52 -19.87 -8.42
CA LEU A 329 -10.77 -20.72 -9.35
C LEU A 329 -9.33 -20.23 -9.48
N PHE A 330 -9.06 -18.92 -9.43
CA PHE A 330 -7.69 -18.41 -9.29
C PHE A 330 -7.09 -18.88 -7.96
N ALA A 331 -7.75 -18.70 -6.81
CA ALA A 331 -7.27 -19.17 -5.51
C ALA A 331 -7.14 -20.71 -5.36
N VAL A 332 -7.83 -21.48 -6.22
CA VAL A 332 -7.71 -22.95 -6.27
C VAL A 332 -6.65 -23.40 -7.28
N LEU A 333 -6.51 -22.71 -8.43
CA LEU A 333 -5.49 -22.97 -9.44
C LEU A 333 -4.10 -22.42 -9.06
N THR A 334 -4.03 -21.38 -8.20
CA THR A 334 -2.79 -20.82 -7.66
C THR A 334 -2.50 -21.28 -6.23
N ARG A 335 -3.37 -22.14 -5.65
CA ARG A 335 -3.05 -22.86 -4.42
C ARG A 335 -2.03 -23.93 -4.74
N SER A 336 -0.75 -23.58 -4.58
CA SER A 336 0.27 -24.59 -4.33
C SER A 336 -0.17 -25.38 -3.10
N PRO A 337 -0.28 -26.71 -3.17
CA PRO A 337 -0.48 -27.51 -1.98
C PRO A 337 0.71 -27.23 -1.05
N ALA A 338 0.45 -26.69 0.14
CA ALA A 338 1.43 -26.67 1.21
C ALA A 338 1.63 -28.12 1.69
N THR A 339 2.34 -28.92 0.91
CA THR A 339 2.82 -30.24 1.29
C THR A 339 4.06 -30.05 2.14
N GLY A 340 3.86 -29.78 3.43
CA GLY A 340 4.94 -29.73 4.41
C GLY A 340 4.47 -29.10 5.71
N THR A 341 4.63 -29.82 6.82
CA THR A 341 4.61 -29.19 8.15
C THR A 341 5.79 -28.21 8.16
N ALA A 342 5.55 -26.91 8.40
CA ALA A 342 6.62 -25.92 8.37
C ALA A 342 7.70 -26.30 9.41
N ALA A 343 8.92 -26.53 8.95
CA ALA A 343 10.02 -26.91 9.82
C ALA A 343 10.46 -25.70 10.64
N GLN A 344 10.50 -25.83 11.96
CA GLN A 344 10.87 -24.73 12.84
C GLN A 344 12.39 -24.54 12.84
N VAL A 345 12.82 -23.28 12.82
CA VAL A 345 14.22 -22.86 12.85
C VAL A 345 14.39 -21.83 13.97
N THR A 346 15.05 -22.21 15.06
CA THR A 346 15.17 -21.36 16.25
C THR A 346 16.54 -20.69 16.30
N ILE A 347 16.54 -19.37 16.43
CA ILE A 347 17.74 -18.58 16.74
C ILE A 347 17.75 -18.33 18.25
N THR A 348 18.85 -18.65 18.92
CA THR A 348 19.03 -18.37 20.35
C THR A 348 20.27 -17.52 20.58
N ALA A 349 20.48 -17.05 21.81
CA ALA A 349 21.68 -16.27 22.16
C ALA A 349 22.99 -17.07 21.97
N SER A 350 22.94 -18.40 21.93
CA SER A 350 24.13 -19.26 21.86
C SER A 350 24.17 -20.23 20.68
N ALA A 351 23.08 -20.40 19.93
CA ALA A 351 22.98 -21.38 18.85
C ALA A 351 22.09 -20.89 17.69
N CYS A 352 22.45 -21.32 16.48
CA CYS A 352 21.68 -21.10 15.25
C CYS A 352 21.10 -22.44 14.78
N ALA A 353 19.78 -22.55 14.76
CA ALA A 353 19.03 -23.72 14.27
C ALA A 353 19.56 -25.08 14.78
N PRO A 354 19.73 -25.29 16.11
CA PRO A 354 20.23 -26.55 16.66
C PRO A 354 19.35 -27.77 16.33
N GLU A 355 18.07 -27.54 16.02
CA GLU A 355 17.10 -28.56 15.62
C GLU A 355 17.16 -28.93 14.13
N PHE A 356 18.01 -28.26 13.33
CA PHE A 356 18.00 -28.43 11.89
C PHE A 356 18.48 -29.83 11.49
N THR A 357 17.60 -30.56 10.82
CA THR A 357 17.84 -31.89 10.26
C THR A 357 17.64 -31.89 8.76
N ALA A 358 18.22 -32.88 8.07
CA ALA A 358 18.14 -33.04 6.62
C ALA A 358 16.70 -32.92 6.08
N PRO A 359 16.37 -31.85 5.32
CA PRO A 359 15.07 -31.73 4.67
C PRO A 359 15.01 -32.59 3.40
N PRO A 360 13.82 -32.99 2.94
CA PRO A 360 13.68 -33.53 1.59
C PRO A 360 14.02 -32.46 0.54
N ALA A 361 14.45 -32.88 -0.65
CA ALA A 361 14.57 -31.97 -1.80
C ALA A 361 13.18 -31.50 -2.28
N GLY A 362 13.12 -30.33 -2.91
CA GLY A 362 11.91 -29.68 -3.41
C GLY A 362 11.43 -28.54 -2.50
N ALA A 363 10.19 -28.10 -2.70
CA ALA A 363 9.59 -26.99 -1.95
C ALA A 363 9.55 -27.27 -0.43
N GLN A 364 10.25 -26.44 0.33
CA GLN A 364 10.28 -26.41 1.78
C GLN A 364 9.69 -25.11 2.30
N THR A 365 9.06 -25.18 3.48
CA THR A 365 8.68 -24.00 4.25
C THR A 365 9.29 -24.11 5.63
N PHE A 366 10.02 -23.06 6.03
CA PHE A 366 10.64 -22.92 7.33
C PHE A 366 9.95 -21.81 8.11
N THR A 367 9.71 -22.03 9.40
CA THR A 367 9.27 -20.98 10.33
C THR A 367 10.42 -20.61 11.24
N ILE A 368 11.00 -19.45 10.99
CA ILE A 368 12.13 -18.92 11.75
C ILE A 368 11.58 -18.24 13.00
N VAL A 369 12.11 -18.56 14.17
CA VAL A 369 11.75 -17.95 15.45
C VAL A 369 12.99 -17.37 16.11
N ASN A 370 12.98 -16.06 16.34
CA ASN A 370 14.10 -15.36 16.96
C ASN A 370 13.95 -15.27 18.48
N LYS A 371 14.67 -16.13 19.20
CA LYS A 371 14.80 -16.13 20.67
C LYS A 371 16.18 -15.65 21.13
N SER A 372 16.94 -14.95 20.29
CA SER A 372 18.27 -14.45 20.64
C SER A 372 18.26 -13.22 21.53
N GLY A 373 17.13 -12.50 21.57
CA GLY A 373 17.03 -11.19 22.23
C GLY A 373 17.63 -10.04 21.42
N ARG A 374 18.05 -10.26 20.17
CA ARG A 374 18.59 -9.24 19.27
C ARG A 374 17.89 -9.24 17.92
N SER A 375 17.94 -8.13 17.19
CA SER A 375 17.59 -8.10 15.77
C SER A 375 18.75 -8.62 14.93
N GLY A 376 18.46 -9.11 13.73
CA GLY A 376 19.49 -9.59 12.82
C GLY A 376 18.92 -10.20 11.56
N GLU A 377 19.72 -11.03 10.93
CA GLU A 377 19.42 -11.67 9.66
C GLU A 377 19.71 -13.17 9.76
N ILE A 378 19.02 -13.96 8.95
CA ILE A 378 19.24 -15.40 8.87
C ILE A 378 19.25 -15.83 7.41
N TYR A 379 20.21 -16.68 7.07
CA TYR A 379 20.42 -17.19 5.72
C TYR A 379 20.41 -18.71 5.74
N LEU A 380 19.73 -19.32 4.77
CA LEU A 380 19.95 -20.70 4.40
C LEU A 380 21.00 -20.74 3.30
N ILE A 381 22.15 -21.36 3.58
CA ILE A 381 23.31 -21.29 2.71
C ILE A 381 23.82 -22.67 2.27
N HIS A 382 24.54 -22.69 1.17
CA HIS A 382 25.49 -23.74 0.86
C HIS A 382 26.78 -23.53 1.66
N PRO A 383 27.18 -24.48 2.52
CA PRO A 383 28.31 -24.29 3.43
C PRO A 383 29.68 -24.30 2.74
N ALA A 384 29.77 -24.76 1.49
CA ALA A 384 31.04 -24.87 0.76
C ALA A 384 31.52 -23.53 0.19
N ASP A 385 30.59 -22.70 -0.31
CA ASP A 385 30.88 -21.44 -1.01
C ASP A 385 30.13 -20.24 -0.42
N GLY A 386 29.25 -20.47 0.55
CA GLY A 386 28.42 -19.43 1.19
C GLY A 386 27.21 -19.01 0.36
N GLY A 387 26.90 -19.70 -0.74
CA GLY A 387 25.78 -19.33 -1.62
C GLY A 387 24.44 -19.31 -0.87
N VAL A 388 23.70 -18.21 -0.97
CA VAL A 388 22.44 -17.99 -0.26
C VAL A 388 21.27 -18.51 -1.09
N VAL A 389 20.50 -19.42 -0.50
CA VAL A 389 19.33 -20.08 -1.12
C VAL A 389 18.03 -19.40 -0.69
N GLY A 390 18.05 -18.77 0.47
CA GLY A 390 16.96 -17.95 0.99
C GLY A 390 17.38 -17.21 2.23
N GLU A 391 16.77 -16.06 2.47
CA GLU A 391 17.09 -15.21 3.60
C GLU A 391 15.85 -14.57 4.23
N ILE A 392 16.00 -14.18 5.49
CA ILE A 392 15.08 -13.28 6.17
C ILE A 392 15.88 -12.14 6.73
N GLU A 393 15.66 -10.97 6.15
CA GLU A 393 16.23 -9.72 6.62
C GLU A 393 15.43 -9.15 7.80
N GLY A 394 16.13 -8.49 8.73
CA GLY A 394 15.50 -7.70 9.78
C GLY A 394 14.56 -8.49 10.71
N ILE A 395 14.94 -9.70 11.13
CA ILE A 395 14.15 -10.46 12.11
C ILE A 395 14.36 -9.89 13.52
N GLY A 396 13.34 -9.20 14.04
CA GLY A 396 13.37 -8.60 15.38
C GLY A 396 13.34 -9.62 16.53
N PRO A 397 13.78 -9.24 17.75
CA PRO A 397 13.79 -10.12 18.90
C PRO A 397 12.37 -10.57 19.30
N GLY A 398 12.19 -11.86 19.60
CA GLY A 398 10.90 -12.43 19.99
C GLY A 398 9.90 -12.56 18.84
N THR A 399 10.29 -12.24 17.61
CA THR A 399 9.44 -12.36 16.43
C THR A 399 9.64 -13.71 15.73
N GLN A 400 8.72 -14.04 14.83
CA GLN A 400 8.82 -15.17 13.94
C GLN A 400 8.44 -14.73 12.53
N ARG A 401 9.03 -15.38 11.53
CA ARG A 401 8.73 -15.16 10.11
C ARG A 401 8.85 -16.50 9.37
N SER A 402 8.04 -16.68 8.33
CA SER A 402 8.11 -17.88 7.49
C SER A 402 8.89 -17.60 6.20
N MET A 403 9.67 -18.58 5.75
CA MET A 403 10.41 -18.55 4.49
C MET A 403 10.09 -19.81 3.69
N SER A 404 9.80 -19.64 2.40
CA SER A 404 9.58 -20.75 1.47
C SER A 404 10.70 -20.78 0.44
N VAL A 405 11.32 -21.94 0.27
CA VAL A 405 12.45 -22.15 -0.64
C VAL A 405 12.29 -23.50 -1.33
N SER A 406 12.69 -23.61 -2.61
CA SER A 406 12.85 -24.93 -3.23
C SER A 406 14.31 -25.35 -3.13
N LEU A 407 14.56 -26.50 -2.49
CA LEU A 407 15.91 -27.01 -2.24
C LEU A 407 16.26 -28.13 -3.22
N PRO A 408 17.28 -27.96 -4.08
CA PRO A 408 17.90 -29.08 -4.78
C PRO A 408 18.49 -30.11 -3.81
N ALA A 409 18.79 -31.31 -4.31
CA ALA A 409 19.65 -32.23 -3.58
C ALA A 409 21.03 -31.58 -3.39
N GLY A 410 21.51 -31.49 -2.14
CA GLY A 410 22.70 -30.71 -1.82
C GLY A 410 22.95 -30.61 -0.32
N GLU A 411 24.03 -29.92 0.05
CA GLU A 411 24.36 -29.61 1.45
C GLU A 411 23.91 -28.19 1.81
N TYR A 412 23.35 -28.06 3.00
CA TYR A 412 22.78 -26.81 3.50
C TYR A 412 23.12 -26.61 4.98
N ALA A 413 23.28 -25.35 5.37
CA ALA A 413 23.38 -24.93 6.76
C ALA A 413 22.68 -23.59 6.96
N TRP A 414 22.22 -23.30 8.17
CA TRP A 414 21.75 -21.98 8.55
C TRP A 414 22.89 -21.13 9.06
N ARG A 415 22.91 -19.86 8.64
CA ARG A 415 23.80 -18.82 9.16
C ARG A 415 22.95 -17.74 9.81
N CYS A 416 23.19 -17.49 11.10
CA CYS A 416 22.49 -16.46 11.86
C CYS A 416 23.45 -15.30 12.16
N ALA A 417 23.15 -14.12 11.61
CA ALA A 417 23.91 -12.89 11.78
C ALA A 417 23.12 -11.91 12.67
N MET A 418 23.30 -12.01 13.98
CA MET A 418 22.61 -11.16 14.96
C MET A 418 23.44 -9.92 15.29
N ILE A 419 22.80 -8.75 15.38
CA ILE A 419 23.50 -7.48 15.59
C ILE A 419 24.36 -7.53 16.87
N GLY A 420 25.65 -7.21 16.71
CA GLY A 420 26.63 -7.17 17.80
C GLY A 420 27.05 -8.54 18.34
N ASP A 421 26.68 -9.63 17.69
CA ASP A 421 27.10 -11.00 18.01
C ASP A 421 27.98 -11.55 16.89
N GLN A 422 28.80 -12.56 17.21
CA GLN A 422 29.49 -13.33 16.18
C GLN A 422 28.46 -14.18 15.42
N GLU A 423 28.64 -14.29 14.11
CA GLU A 423 27.81 -15.16 13.28
C GLU A 423 27.90 -16.61 13.76
N ARG A 424 26.77 -17.31 13.71
CA ARG A 424 26.69 -18.71 14.13
C ARG A 424 26.12 -19.56 13.01
N MET A 425 26.71 -20.73 12.84
CA MET A 425 26.29 -21.74 11.88
C MET A 425 25.55 -22.88 12.57
N SER A 426 24.55 -23.45 11.90
CA SER A 426 23.99 -24.74 12.26
C SER A 426 24.92 -25.89 11.86
N ALA A 427 24.56 -27.13 12.19
CA ALA A 427 25.14 -28.28 11.54
C ALA A 427 24.83 -28.28 10.03
N THR A 428 25.77 -28.77 9.22
CA THR A 428 25.53 -29.05 7.81
C THR A 428 24.67 -30.30 7.67
N VAL A 429 23.59 -30.18 6.89
CA VAL A 429 22.70 -31.30 6.58
C VAL A 429 22.62 -31.51 5.07
N ARG A 430 22.33 -32.74 4.64
CA ARG A 430 22.20 -33.08 3.22
C ARG A 430 20.73 -33.28 2.85
N ALA A 431 20.19 -32.43 1.99
CA ALA A 431 18.89 -32.68 1.39
C ALA A 431 19.01 -33.78 0.32
N SER A 432 18.10 -34.76 0.38
CA SER A 432 18.07 -35.90 -0.55
C SER A 432 16.74 -35.97 -1.30
N GLY A 433 16.77 -36.24 -2.60
CA GLY A 433 15.58 -36.36 -3.45
C GLY A 433 15.89 -36.11 -4.93
N GLY A 434 14.85 -36.06 -5.77
CA GLY A 434 14.96 -35.83 -7.22
C GLY A 434 15.40 -34.40 -7.58
N VAL A 435 15.83 -34.21 -8.83
CA VAL A 435 16.19 -32.89 -9.38
C VAL A 435 14.93 -32.02 -9.47
N ASP A 436 14.86 -30.95 -8.70
CA ASP A 436 13.84 -29.92 -8.87
C ASP A 436 14.32 -28.88 -9.88
N ARG A 437 13.64 -28.78 -11.03
CA ARG A 437 13.94 -27.80 -12.09
C ARG A 437 13.39 -26.41 -11.80
N THR A 438 12.57 -26.27 -10.74
CA THR A 438 12.02 -25.00 -10.29
C THR A 438 12.84 -24.35 -9.18
N ALA A 439 13.88 -25.04 -8.70
CA ALA A 439 14.78 -24.50 -7.71
C ALA A 439 15.57 -23.31 -8.26
N VAL A 440 15.54 -22.19 -7.52
CA VAL A 440 16.37 -21.03 -7.81
C VAL A 440 17.80 -21.37 -7.36
N PRO A 441 18.82 -21.15 -8.22
CA PRO A 441 20.21 -21.34 -7.82
C PRO A 441 20.57 -20.45 -6.63
N ALA A 442 21.41 -20.94 -5.74
CA ALA A 442 21.94 -20.10 -4.68
C ALA A 442 22.74 -18.92 -5.25
N VAL A 443 22.59 -17.76 -4.62
CA VAL A 443 23.29 -16.53 -5.01
C VAL A 443 24.58 -16.42 -4.21
N LEU A 444 25.71 -16.31 -4.90
CA LEU A 444 27.00 -16.16 -4.24
C LEU A 444 27.08 -14.81 -3.50
N PRO A 445 27.53 -14.80 -2.23
CA PRO A 445 27.66 -13.56 -1.47
C PRO A 445 28.66 -12.62 -2.15
N LEU A 446 28.32 -11.34 -2.19
CA LEU A 446 29.15 -10.27 -2.74
C LEU A 446 29.70 -9.40 -1.61
N ALA A 447 31.02 -9.26 -1.51
CA ALA A 447 31.62 -8.25 -0.65
C ALA A 447 31.58 -6.88 -1.34
N GLU A 448 31.35 -5.82 -0.57
CA GLU A 448 31.30 -4.43 -1.07
C GLU A 448 32.51 -4.07 -1.94
N LYS A 449 33.71 -4.47 -1.50
CA LYS A 449 34.97 -4.23 -2.21
C LYS A 449 35.01 -4.84 -3.63
N GLU A 450 34.21 -5.87 -3.90
CA GLU A 450 34.13 -6.47 -5.24
C GLU A 450 33.44 -5.53 -6.25
N LEU A 451 32.70 -4.51 -5.77
CA LEU A 451 32.10 -3.45 -6.60
C LEU A 451 33.03 -2.27 -6.85
N ASP A 452 34.14 -2.11 -6.12
CA ASP A 452 35.10 -1.00 -6.31
C ASP A 452 35.60 -0.89 -7.75
N GLY A 453 35.89 -2.05 -8.38
CA GLY A 453 36.35 -2.13 -9.76
C GLY A 453 35.30 -1.64 -10.76
N PRO A 454 34.10 -2.27 -10.81
CA PRO A 454 33.00 -1.82 -11.65
C PRO A 454 32.62 -0.34 -11.45
N VAL A 455 32.59 0.15 -10.20
CA VAL A 455 32.28 1.56 -9.89
C VAL A 455 33.36 2.49 -10.45
N ALA A 456 34.63 2.13 -10.31
CA ALA A 456 35.72 2.91 -10.88
C ALA A 456 35.65 2.95 -12.41
N ALA A 457 35.38 1.81 -13.05
CA ALA A 457 35.28 1.71 -14.51
C ALA A 457 34.09 2.51 -15.07
N TYR A 458 32.93 2.44 -14.42
CA TYR A 458 31.77 3.27 -14.79
C TYR A 458 32.06 4.76 -14.62
N ARG A 459 32.76 5.17 -13.55
CA ARG A 459 33.21 6.57 -13.40
C ARG A 459 34.18 6.99 -14.51
N ASP A 460 35.08 6.11 -14.92
CA ASP A 460 36.01 6.36 -16.03
C ASP A 460 35.29 6.47 -17.38
N TYR A 461 34.12 5.82 -17.54
CA TYR A 461 33.21 6.01 -18.67
C TYR A 461 32.45 7.36 -18.61
N VAL A 462 31.90 7.73 -17.44
CA VAL A 462 31.11 8.96 -17.26
C VAL A 462 31.98 10.21 -17.41
N THR A 463 33.23 10.18 -16.93
CA THR A 463 34.14 11.33 -16.94
C THR A 463 34.29 12.00 -18.32
N PRO A 464 34.67 11.27 -19.41
CA PRO A 464 34.76 11.86 -20.74
C PRO A 464 33.39 12.23 -21.33
N LYS A 465 32.30 11.54 -20.95
CA LYS A 465 30.93 11.89 -21.38
C LYS A 465 30.47 13.23 -20.84
N LEU A 466 30.78 13.55 -19.59
CA LEU A 466 30.52 14.90 -19.05
C LEU A 466 31.41 15.97 -19.71
N GLY A 467 32.62 15.61 -20.15
CA GLY A 467 33.46 16.49 -20.96
C GLY A 467 32.84 16.78 -22.34
N GLU A 468 32.29 15.75 -22.99
CA GLU A 468 31.54 15.87 -24.25
C GLU A 468 30.28 16.72 -24.07
N LEU A 469 29.49 16.46 -23.02
CA LEU A 469 28.31 17.24 -22.67
C LEU A 469 28.63 18.72 -22.46
N ALA A 470 29.70 19.03 -21.72
CA ALA A 470 30.13 20.42 -21.52
C ALA A 470 30.39 21.14 -22.85
N GLY A 471 31.09 20.48 -23.79
CA GLY A 471 31.32 21.04 -25.12
C GLY A 471 30.04 21.22 -25.95
N GLN A 472 29.08 20.29 -25.83
CA GLN A 472 27.78 20.39 -26.49
C GLN A 472 26.92 21.51 -25.90
N VAL A 473 26.95 21.71 -24.57
CA VAL A 473 26.29 22.83 -23.90
C VAL A 473 26.91 24.17 -24.33
N ASP A 474 28.23 24.25 -24.50
CA ASP A 474 28.88 25.46 -25.04
C ASP A 474 28.45 25.74 -26.49
N ALA A 475 28.28 24.71 -27.32
CA ALA A 475 27.73 24.87 -28.67
C ALA A 475 26.27 25.35 -28.65
N LEU A 476 25.46 24.83 -27.73
CA LEU A 476 24.07 25.28 -27.52
C LEU A 476 24.01 26.73 -27.06
N ARG A 477 24.88 27.14 -26.13
CA ARG A 477 25.02 28.55 -25.69
C ARG A 477 25.37 29.47 -26.85
N ALA A 478 26.33 29.08 -27.69
CA ALA A 478 26.71 29.84 -28.87
C ALA A 478 25.55 29.98 -29.88
N ALA A 479 24.78 28.91 -30.09
CA ALA A 479 23.61 28.94 -30.97
C ALA A 479 22.50 29.86 -30.45
N LEU A 480 22.20 29.82 -29.14
CA LEU A 480 21.24 30.70 -28.50
C LEU A 480 21.68 32.17 -28.58
N ALA A 481 22.95 32.46 -28.30
CA ALA A 481 23.51 33.82 -28.42
C ALA A 481 23.49 34.35 -29.86
N GLY A 482 23.58 33.46 -30.84
CA GLY A 482 23.49 33.80 -32.27
C GLY A 482 22.08 34.14 -32.76
N GLY A 483 21.04 33.89 -31.97
CA GLY A 483 19.65 34.18 -32.35
C GLY A 483 19.02 33.16 -33.31
N ASP A 484 19.69 32.03 -33.59
CA ASP A 484 19.22 31.02 -34.55
C ASP A 484 18.53 29.86 -33.82
N GLN A 485 17.20 29.87 -33.84
CA GLN A 485 16.36 28.84 -33.22
C GLN A 485 16.57 27.44 -33.83
N ALA A 486 16.83 27.34 -35.13
CA ALA A 486 17.05 26.05 -35.78
C ALA A 486 18.41 25.47 -35.38
N ALA A 487 19.45 26.31 -35.33
CA ALA A 487 20.76 25.91 -34.82
C ALA A 487 20.70 25.50 -33.34
N ALA A 488 19.94 26.24 -32.52
CA ALA A 488 19.78 25.91 -31.10
C ALA A 488 19.06 24.57 -30.89
N ARG A 489 17.99 24.29 -31.65
CA ARG A 489 17.32 22.97 -31.64
C ARG A 489 18.26 21.84 -32.05
N ALA A 490 19.09 22.07 -33.08
CA ALA A 490 20.07 21.09 -33.54
C ALA A 490 21.21 20.86 -32.53
N ALA A 491 21.60 21.89 -31.77
CA ALA A 491 22.63 21.79 -30.73
C ALA A 491 22.12 21.18 -29.42
N TRP A 492 20.83 21.35 -29.11
CA TRP A 492 20.22 20.81 -27.89
C TRP A 492 20.19 19.27 -27.88
N LEU A 493 19.78 18.65 -29.00
CA LEU A 493 19.58 17.21 -29.05
C LEU A 493 20.85 16.40 -28.71
N PRO A 494 22.05 16.68 -29.27
CA PRO A 494 23.28 16.00 -28.86
C PRO A 494 23.57 16.13 -27.36
N ALA A 495 23.34 17.31 -26.76
CA ALA A 495 23.51 17.51 -25.32
C ALA A 495 22.55 16.63 -24.51
N GLN A 496 21.27 16.60 -24.88
CA GLN A 496 20.28 15.71 -24.25
C GLN A 496 20.71 14.25 -24.33
N LEU A 497 21.04 13.76 -25.53
CA LEU A 497 21.41 12.36 -25.71
C LEU A 497 22.71 11.98 -25.02
N THR A 498 23.65 12.91 -24.83
CA THR A 498 24.86 12.64 -24.04
C THR A 498 24.56 12.57 -22.56
N TRP A 499 23.64 13.42 -22.06
CA TRP A 499 23.15 13.33 -20.69
C TRP A 499 22.51 11.97 -20.40
N GLU A 500 21.60 11.49 -21.26
CA GLU A 500 21.01 10.14 -21.08
C GLU A 500 22.06 9.03 -21.12
N ARG A 501 23.10 9.15 -21.98
CA ARG A 501 24.22 8.18 -22.00
C ARG A 501 25.05 8.17 -20.73
N VAL A 502 25.03 9.23 -19.92
CA VAL A 502 25.65 9.19 -18.60
C VAL A 502 24.97 8.12 -17.74
N GLY A 503 23.69 7.83 -17.97
CA GLY A 503 22.92 6.82 -17.20
C GLY A 503 22.59 7.32 -15.80
N ALA A 504 22.17 8.58 -15.69
CA ALA A 504 21.65 9.14 -14.45
C ALA A 504 20.27 8.54 -14.17
N ALA A 505 20.10 7.80 -13.08
CA ALA A 505 18.79 7.28 -12.66
C ALA A 505 18.52 7.59 -11.18
N TYR A 506 17.27 7.71 -10.75
CA TYR A 506 16.88 7.87 -9.33
C TYR A 506 17.74 8.84 -8.49
N GLY A 507 18.05 10.03 -9.02
CA GLY A 507 18.79 11.05 -8.24
C GLY A 507 20.27 10.72 -8.02
N SER A 508 20.85 9.87 -8.87
CA SER A 508 22.27 9.51 -8.98
C SER A 508 23.31 10.62 -8.76
N PHE A 509 22.94 11.86 -9.02
CA PHE A 509 23.81 13.04 -8.90
C PHE A 509 23.26 14.09 -7.94
N GLY A 510 22.32 13.70 -7.07
CA GLY A 510 21.58 14.59 -6.17
C GLY A 510 20.90 15.73 -6.93
N ASP A 511 20.84 16.89 -6.29
CA ASP A 511 20.23 18.12 -6.83
C ASP A 511 20.79 18.55 -8.20
N LEU A 512 22.02 18.14 -8.56
CA LEU A 512 22.61 18.46 -9.86
C LEU A 512 21.96 17.70 -11.02
N SER A 513 21.37 16.54 -10.76
CA SER A 513 20.59 15.81 -11.79
C SER A 513 19.38 16.66 -12.21
N ASP A 514 18.61 17.14 -11.24
CA ASP A 514 17.43 17.97 -11.47
C ASP A 514 17.80 19.36 -12.02
N ALA A 515 18.94 19.92 -11.61
CA ALA A 515 19.41 21.18 -12.17
C ALA A 515 19.79 21.07 -13.66
N ILE A 516 20.32 19.92 -14.09
CA ILE A 516 20.77 19.67 -15.46
C ILE A 516 19.63 19.26 -16.38
N ASP A 517 18.72 18.37 -15.95
CA ASP A 517 17.66 17.82 -16.80
C ASP A 517 16.28 17.68 -16.12
N GLY A 518 16.06 18.35 -15.00
CA GLY A 518 14.79 18.28 -14.26
C GLY A 518 13.61 18.83 -15.05
N GLY A 519 12.49 18.09 -14.99
CA GLY A 519 11.21 18.53 -15.55
C GLY A 519 10.45 19.53 -14.68
N PRO A 520 9.38 20.15 -15.20
CA PRO A 520 8.56 21.11 -14.46
C PRO A 520 7.59 20.45 -13.45
N ALA A 521 7.47 19.12 -13.49
CA ALA A 521 6.53 18.38 -12.64
C ALA A 521 6.97 18.44 -11.17
N GLY A 522 6.08 18.87 -10.28
CA GLY A 522 6.37 19.02 -8.84
C GLY A 522 6.81 20.44 -8.43
N LEU A 523 7.14 21.31 -9.39
CA LEU A 523 7.38 22.73 -9.13
C LEU A 523 6.06 23.49 -8.90
N ALA A 524 6.09 24.53 -8.07
CA ALA A 524 4.89 25.22 -7.61
C ALA A 524 4.14 25.89 -8.78
N ASP A 525 4.90 26.48 -9.70
CA ASP A 525 4.36 27.17 -10.88
C ASP A 525 4.60 26.40 -12.20
N GLY A 526 4.99 25.11 -12.11
CA GLY A 526 5.24 24.24 -13.26
C GLY A 526 6.23 24.83 -14.26
N VAL A 527 5.86 24.90 -15.54
CA VAL A 527 6.73 25.46 -16.61
C VAL A 527 7.07 26.95 -16.45
N ARG A 528 6.37 27.66 -15.56
CA ARG A 528 6.62 29.08 -15.25
C ARG A 528 7.42 29.27 -13.97
N ASP A 529 7.75 28.18 -13.28
CA ASP A 529 8.51 28.25 -12.04
C ASP A 529 9.92 28.80 -12.31
N LYS A 530 10.40 29.63 -11.39
CA LYS A 530 11.74 30.21 -11.45
C LYS A 530 12.84 29.16 -11.34
N ASP A 531 12.52 28.02 -10.72
CA ASP A 531 13.46 26.91 -10.50
C ASP A 531 13.44 25.91 -11.67
N PHE A 532 12.58 26.08 -12.68
CA PHE A 532 12.61 25.28 -13.89
C PHE A 532 13.80 25.68 -14.78
N GLY A 533 14.86 24.87 -14.74
CA GLY A 533 16.14 25.12 -15.43
C GLY A 533 16.59 23.95 -16.32
N GLY A 534 17.88 23.96 -16.68
CA GLY A 534 18.50 22.85 -17.38
C GLY A 534 18.08 22.65 -18.84
N LEU A 535 18.35 21.47 -19.36
CA LEU A 535 18.09 21.04 -20.72
C LEU A 535 16.59 21.03 -21.05
N ARG A 536 15.73 20.52 -20.15
CA ARG A 536 14.26 20.52 -20.32
C ARG A 536 13.65 21.91 -20.38
N ARG A 537 14.17 22.88 -19.63
CA ARG A 537 13.71 24.28 -19.73
C ARG A 537 14.06 24.88 -21.09
N ILE A 538 15.25 24.58 -21.61
CA ILE A 538 15.67 25.04 -22.94
C ILE A 538 14.84 24.36 -24.03
N GLU A 539 14.58 23.06 -23.90
CA GLU A 539 13.65 22.31 -24.77
C GLU A 539 12.28 23.00 -24.82
N TYR A 540 11.68 23.26 -23.65
CA TYR A 540 10.38 23.91 -23.57
C TYR A 540 10.36 25.23 -24.37
N GLY A 541 11.32 26.12 -24.11
CA GLY A 541 11.37 27.42 -24.78
C GLY A 541 11.57 27.31 -26.29
N LEU A 542 12.49 26.43 -26.73
CA LEU A 542 12.81 26.25 -28.14
C LEU A 542 11.64 25.70 -28.95
N TRP A 543 10.80 24.84 -28.38
CA TRP A 543 9.65 24.25 -29.07
C TRP A 543 8.31 24.97 -28.85
N HIS A 544 8.23 25.89 -27.88
CA HIS A 544 7.05 26.71 -27.61
C HIS A 544 7.14 28.17 -28.10
N GLY A 545 8.17 28.50 -28.88
CA GLY A 545 8.29 29.80 -29.55
C GLY A 545 8.72 30.94 -28.63
N GLU A 546 9.43 30.61 -27.54
CA GLU A 546 10.09 31.60 -26.71
C GLU A 546 11.26 32.24 -27.46
N ASP A 547 11.54 33.51 -27.16
CA ASP A 547 12.71 34.19 -27.71
C ASP A 547 13.99 33.49 -27.23
N VAL A 548 14.85 33.08 -28.16
CA VAL A 548 16.12 32.41 -27.86
C VAL A 548 17.04 33.26 -26.99
N ALA A 549 16.94 34.58 -27.05
CA ALA A 549 17.68 35.48 -26.18
C ALA A 549 17.28 35.33 -24.70
N ALA A 550 16.02 34.98 -24.42
CA ALA A 550 15.53 34.73 -23.07
C ALA A 550 16.05 33.41 -22.48
N LEU A 551 16.51 32.48 -23.31
CA LEU A 551 17.05 31.18 -22.90
C LEU A 551 18.56 31.22 -22.59
N ALA A 552 19.27 32.27 -22.99
CA ALA A 552 20.71 32.39 -22.77
C ALA A 552 21.12 32.27 -21.27
N PRO A 553 20.42 32.93 -20.31
CA PRO A 553 20.75 32.76 -18.89
C PRO A 553 20.53 31.32 -18.37
N VAL A 554 19.56 30.59 -18.92
CA VAL A 554 19.31 29.18 -18.57
C VAL A 554 20.48 28.32 -19.04
N ALA A 555 20.96 28.55 -20.26
CA ALA A 555 22.09 27.81 -20.82
C ALA A 555 23.42 28.14 -20.10
N ASP A 556 23.61 29.37 -19.64
CA ASP A 556 24.75 29.75 -18.80
C ASP A 556 24.72 29.03 -17.45
N LYS A 557 23.56 28.94 -16.80
CA LYS A 557 23.40 28.17 -15.56
C LYS A 557 23.67 26.69 -15.79
N LEU A 558 23.11 26.10 -16.85
CA LEU A 558 23.33 24.71 -17.23
C LEU A 558 24.82 24.40 -17.41
N ALA A 559 25.58 25.27 -18.09
CA ALA A 559 27.03 25.09 -18.22
C ALA A 559 27.76 25.08 -16.87
N ALA A 560 27.33 25.94 -15.94
CA ALA A 560 27.87 25.96 -14.58
C ALA A 560 27.52 24.68 -13.81
N ASP A 561 26.27 24.20 -13.91
CA ASP A 561 25.82 22.98 -13.25
C ASP A 561 26.57 21.73 -13.78
N VAL A 562 26.78 21.64 -15.10
CA VAL A 562 27.60 20.57 -15.72
C VAL A 562 29.05 20.66 -15.27
N ALA A 563 29.62 21.86 -15.16
CA ALA A 563 30.98 22.05 -14.65
C ALA A 563 31.10 21.62 -13.16
N ASP A 564 30.09 21.95 -12.35
CA ASP A 564 30.03 21.55 -10.94
C ASP A 564 29.92 20.03 -10.79
N LEU A 565 29.07 19.38 -11.58
CA LEU A 565 28.97 17.91 -11.61
C LEU A 565 30.29 17.26 -11.99
N ARG A 566 31.00 17.78 -13.01
CA ARG A 566 32.33 17.28 -13.40
C ARG A 566 33.34 17.37 -12.27
N GLN A 567 33.29 18.45 -11.49
CA GLN A 567 34.16 18.64 -10.34
C GLN A 567 33.81 17.68 -9.18
N LYS A 568 32.53 17.43 -8.96
CA LYS A 568 32.00 16.61 -7.86
C LYS A 568 31.91 15.12 -8.16
N LEU A 569 31.98 14.70 -9.44
CA LEU A 569 31.86 13.31 -9.87
C LEU A 569 32.67 12.32 -9.02
N PRO A 570 33.94 12.59 -8.64
CA PRO A 570 34.71 11.66 -7.80
C PRO A 570 34.10 11.35 -6.43
N THR A 571 33.18 12.18 -5.95
CA THR A 571 32.54 12.09 -4.62
C THR A 571 31.04 11.77 -4.65
N VAL A 572 30.38 11.96 -5.80
CA VAL A 572 28.90 11.84 -5.89
C VAL A 572 28.46 10.42 -6.25
N THR A 573 29.28 9.61 -6.92
CA THR A 573 28.98 8.20 -7.24
C THR A 573 29.48 7.22 -6.17
N ALA A 574 29.50 7.63 -4.90
CA ALA A 574 30.33 6.98 -3.88
C ALA A 574 29.73 5.72 -3.25
N ASP A 575 28.42 5.47 -3.34
CA ASP A 575 27.84 4.23 -2.82
C ASP A 575 27.96 3.10 -3.86
N PRO A 576 28.77 2.05 -3.61
CA PRO A 576 28.91 0.96 -4.57
C PRO A 576 27.60 0.22 -4.85
N LYS A 577 26.62 0.29 -3.93
CA LYS A 577 25.31 -0.37 -4.06
C LYS A 577 24.45 0.22 -5.16
N ASP A 578 24.69 1.46 -5.56
CA ASP A 578 23.90 2.13 -6.58
C ASP A 578 24.17 1.57 -7.98
N LEU A 579 25.38 1.04 -8.22
CA LEU A 579 25.74 0.59 -9.57
C LEU A 579 24.91 -0.65 -10.03
N PRO A 580 24.73 -1.71 -9.21
CA PRO A 580 23.79 -2.78 -9.55
C PRO A 580 22.36 -2.30 -9.79
N LEU A 581 21.87 -1.34 -9.00
CA LEU A 581 20.52 -0.77 -9.16
C LEU A 581 20.36 -0.13 -10.55
N ARG A 582 21.33 0.71 -10.97
CA ARG A 582 21.34 1.35 -12.30
C ARG A 582 21.18 0.38 -13.47
N GLY A 583 21.66 -0.86 -13.31
CA GLY A 583 21.58 -1.89 -14.34
C GLY A 583 20.16 -2.18 -14.83
N HIS A 584 19.12 -1.84 -14.07
CA HIS A 584 17.72 -1.90 -14.52
C HIS A 584 17.03 -0.53 -14.52
N GLU A 585 17.37 0.33 -13.55
CA GLU A 585 16.69 1.60 -13.30
C GLU A 585 16.74 2.60 -14.46
N ILE A 586 17.86 2.65 -15.21
CA ILE A 586 18.02 3.57 -16.35
C ILE A 586 16.90 3.36 -17.39
N LEU A 587 16.61 2.11 -17.75
CA LEU A 587 15.54 1.80 -18.71
C LEU A 587 14.14 1.84 -18.09
N GLU A 588 14.04 1.71 -16.77
CA GLU A 588 12.77 1.87 -16.06
C GLU A 588 12.34 3.34 -16.07
N ASP A 589 13.28 4.26 -15.79
CA ASP A 589 13.09 5.71 -15.92
C ASP A 589 12.76 6.06 -17.37
N ALA A 590 13.45 5.49 -18.37
CA ALA A 590 13.12 5.71 -19.78
C ALA A 590 11.70 5.25 -20.15
N LEU A 591 11.25 4.10 -19.63
CA LEU A 591 9.88 3.62 -19.82
C LEU A 591 8.86 4.55 -19.14
N ARG A 592 9.16 4.98 -17.91
CA ARG A 592 8.29 5.87 -17.12
C ARG A 592 8.20 7.25 -17.75
N ASP A 593 9.30 7.82 -18.19
CA ASP A 593 9.41 9.26 -18.49
C ASP A 593 9.41 9.52 -19.99
N HIS A 594 10.27 8.84 -20.75
CA HIS A 594 10.43 9.10 -22.18
C HIS A 594 9.33 8.43 -23.01
N LEU A 595 9.09 7.14 -22.80
CA LEU A 595 8.12 6.37 -23.60
C LEU A 595 6.65 6.66 -23.23
N SER A 596 6.41 7.23 -22.04
CA SER A 596 5.11 7.77 -21.67
C SER A 596 4.88 9.19 -22.21
N GLY A 597 5.97 9.91 -22.52
CA GLY A 597 5.98 11.31 -22.91
C GLY A 597 5.96 12.30 -21.74
N LEU A 598 6.16 11.87 -20.50
CA LEU A 598 6.23 12.77 -19.33
C LEU A 598 7.43 13.72 -19.38
N SER A 599 8.59 13.28 -19.89
CA SER A 599 9.77 14.14 -20.00
C SER A 599 9.70 15.13 -21.17
N ASN A 600 8.81 14.88 -22.16
CA ASN A 600 8.74 15.65 -23.39
C ASN A 600 8.28 17.09 -23.16
N GLN A 601 9.15 18.06 -23.44
CA GLN A 601 8.83 19.50 -23.40
C GLN A 601 8.62 20.10 -24.78
N GLY A 602 8.42 19.27 -25.80
CA GLY A 602 8.02 19.66 -27.15
C GLY A 602 8.92 19.10 -28.25
N ALA A 603 10.12 18.60 -27.94
CA ALA A 603 11.03 18.04 -28.93
C ALA A 603 10.57 16.68 -29.47
N ASP A 604 9.81 15.93 -28.66
CA ASP A 604 9.28 14.60 -28.97
C ASP A 604 10.38 13.59 -29.35
N THR A 605 11.44 13.57 -28.54
CA THR A 605 12.69 12.82 -28.73
C THR A 605 12.79 11.55 -27.87
N GLY A 606 11.69 11.13 -27.22
CA GLY A 606 11.69 10.06 -26.22
C GLY A 606 12.28 8.72 -26.69
N TYR A 607 12.13 8.34 -27.97
CA TYR A 607 12.78 7.13 -28.50
C TYR A 607 14.30 7.27 -28.68
N GLN A 608 14.78 8.47 -29.01
CA GLN A 608 16.20 8.74 -29.17
C GLN A 608 16.87 8.78 -27.79
N GLU A 609 16.20 9.37 -26.80
CA GLU A 609 16.59 9.36 -25.40
C GLU A 609 16.64 7.93 -24.85
N THR A 610 15.57 7.13 -25.04
CA THR A 610 15.56 5.70 -24.64
C THR A 610 16.68 4.89 -25.30
N LEU A 611 17.07 5.23 -26.53
CA LEU A 611 18.20 4.57 -27.20
C LEU A 611 19.55 4.97 -26.57
N ALA A 612 19.69 6.21 -26.10
CA ALA A 612 20.85 6.67 -25.35
C ALA A 612 20.92 6.04 -23.95
N ASP A 613 19.78 5.86 -23.27
CA ASP A 613 19.68 5.11 -22.01
C ASP A 613 20.04 3.64 -22.16
N LEU A 614 19.67 3.03 -23.28
CA LEU A 614 20.08 1.67 -23.62
C LEU A 614 21.60 1.55 -23.78
N ASP A 615 22.27 2.57 -24.32
CA ASP A 615 23.73 2.62 -24.38
C ASP A 615 24.33 2.71 -22.96
N GLY A 616 23.79 3.56 -22.09
CA GLY A 616 24.24 3.69 -20.69
C GLY A 616 24.04 2.39 -19.90
N THR A 617 22.88 1.76 -20.05
CA THR A 617 22.54 0.47 -19.41
C THR A 617 23.50 -0.63 -19.84
N ARG A 618 23.84 -0.69 -21.14
CA ARG A 618 24.79 -1.67 -21.66
C ARG A 618 26.16 -1.55 -20.99
N VAL A 619 26.65 -0.32 -20.80
CA VAL A 619 27.93 -0.08 -20.12
C VAL A 619 27.88 -0.56 -18.67
N VAL A 620 26.83 -0.22 -17.91
CA VAL A 620 26.67 -0.69 -16.53
C VAL A 620 26.69 -2.21 -16.46
N LEU A 621 25.95 -2.89 -17.35
CA LEU A 621 25.92 -4.35 -17.38
C LEU A 621 27.26 -4.97 -17.78
N ASP A 622 28.00 -4.36 -18.71
CA ASP A 622 29.33 -4.84 -19.12
C ASP A 622 30.34 -4.76 -17.96
N GLU A 623 30.31 -3.68 -17.16
CA GLU A 623 31.17 -3.55 -15.98
C GLU A 623 30.81 -4.56 -14.87
N LEU A 624 29.52 -4.91 -14.76
CA LEU A 624 29.02 -5.90 -13.79
C LEU A 624 29.13 -7.35 -14.30
N ALA A 625 29.40 -7.56 -15.59
CA ALA A 625 29.31 -8.86 -16.25
C ALA A 625 30.13 -9.98 -15.58
N PRO A 626 31.37 -9.76 -15.08
CA PRO A 626 32.11 -10.80 -14.38
C PRO A 626 31.40 -11.28 -13.10
N LEU A 627 30.83 -10.35 -12.34
CA LEU A 627 30.12 -10.64 -11.09
C LEU A 627 28.77 -11.31 -11.35
N LEU A 628 28.06 -10.87 -12.40
CA LEU A 628 26.79 -11.46 -12.83
C LEU A 628 26.98 -12.87 -13.37
N THR A 629 27.96 -13.09 -14.25
CA THR A 629 28.22 -14.40 -14.87
C THR A 629 28.59 -15.46 -13.84
N ALA A 630 29.32 -15.08 -12.78
CA ALA A 630 29.66 -15.98 -11.68
C ALA A 630 28.43 -16.49 -10.91
N ARG A 631 27.32 -15.73 -10.92
CA ARG A 631 26.09 -16.05 -10.18
C ARG A 631 25.00 -16.62 -11.08
N ARG A 632 24.86 -16.06 -12.29
CA ARG A 632 23.85 -16.39 -13.30
C ARG A 632 24.45 -16.29 -14.70
N PRO A 633 25.07 -17.37 -15.20
CA PRO A 633 25.76 -17.36 -16.49
C PRO A 633 24.81 -17.19 -17.69
N ASP A 634 23.51 -17.45 -17.50
CA ASP A 634 22.46 -17.27 -18.51
C ASP A 634 21.98 -15.82 -18.65
N LEU A 635 22.23 -14.98 -17.64
CA LEU A 635 21.67 -13.61 -17.58
C LEU A 635 22.26 -12.70 -18.66
N MET A 636 23.59 -12.60 -18.77
CA MET A 636 24.24 -11.68 -19.72
C MET A 636 23.90 -11.99 -21.19
N PRO A 637 23.92 -13.26 -21.65
CA PRO A 637 23.45 -13.60 -23.00
C PRO A 637 21.98 -13.25 -23.24
N ALA A 638 21.10 -13.49 -22.26
CA ALA A 638 19.69 -13.16 -22.37
C ALA A 638 19.46 -11.65 -22.44
N ALA A 639 20.09 -10.88 -21.55
CA ALA A 639 20.05 -9.42 -21.54
C ALA A 639 20.57 -8.85 -22.87
N THR A 640 21.70 -9.35 -23.38
CA THR A 640 22.27 -8.90 -24.67
C THR A 640 21.31 -9.11 -25.84
N ALA A 641 20.66 -10.27 -25.93
CA ALA A 641 19.69 -10.55 -26.98
C ALA A 641 18.44 -9.64 -26.90
N LYS A 642 17.96 -9.37 -25.69
CA LYS A 642 16.81 -8.49 -25.43
C LYS A 642 17.15 -7.02 -25.68
N MET A 643 18.35 -6.56 -25.30
CA MET A 643 18.87 -5.24 -25.66
C MET A 643 18.93 -5.06 -27.18
N ALA A 644 19.41 -6.04 -27.92
CA ALA A 644 19.42 -5.98 -29.40
C ALA A 644 18.00 -5.90 -29.99
N THR A 645 17.04 -6.60 -29.38
CA THR A 645 15.61 -6.55 -29.79
C THR A 645 15.01 -5.17 -29.54
N LEU A 646 15.27 -4.58 -28.36
CA LEU A 646 14.84 -3.23 -28.03
C LEU A 646 15.48 -2.20 -28.96
N GLU A 647 16.80 -2.28 -29.19
CA GLU A 647 17.53 -1.40 -30.10
C GLU A 647 16.94 -1.44 -31.51
N GLN A 648 16.63 -2.64 -32.02
CA GLN A 648 15.98 -2.80 -33.32
C GLN A 648 14.59 -2.16 -33.34
N ALA A 649 13.79 -2.33 -32.29
CA ALA A 649 12.46 -1.74 -32.17
C ALA A 649 12.53 -0.21 -32.14
N LEU A 650 13.45 0.36 -31.36
CA LEU A 650 13.70 1.81 -31.27
C LEU A 650 14.20 2.39 -32.60
N LYS A 651 15.16 1.75 -33.27
CA LYS A 651 15.66 2.23 -34.58
C LYS A 651 14.63 2.12 -35.70
N ALA A 652 13.63 1.25 -35.55
CA ALA A 652 12.53 1.13 -36.50
C ALA A 652 11.51 2.27 -36.37
N THR A 653 11.42 2.94 -35.21
CA THR A 653 10.55 4.10 -35.05
C THR A 653 11.15 5.31 -35.75
N LYS A 654 10.36 5.95 -36.63
CA LYS A 654 10.79 7.11 -37.43
C LYS A 654 9.90 8.33 -37.23
N ALA A 655 8.84 8.19 -36.44
CA ALA A 655 7.89 9.24 -36.18
C ALA A 655 7.90 9.60 -34.68
N PRO A 656 7.52 10.84 -34.34
CA PRO A 656 7.39 11.28 -32.95
C PRO A 656 6.39 10.41 -32.16
N LEU A 657 6.54 10.31 -30.84
CA LEU A 657 5.80 9.39 -29.97
C LEU A 657 4.28 9.54 -30.13
N GLY A 658 3.80 10.78 -30.20
CA GLY A 658 2.37 11.08 -30.34
C GLY A 658 1.76 10.69 -31.69
N GLN A 659 2.59 10.42 -32.70
CA GLN A 659 2.18 10.18 -34.09
C GLN A 659 2.31 8.72 -34.52
N LEU A 660 2.95 7.87 -33.70
CA LEU A 660 3.13 6.46 -34.04
C LEU A 660 1.84 5.64 -33.85
N PRO A 661 1.57 4.68 -34.75
CA PRO A 661 0.51 3.72 -34.57
C PRO A 661 0.67 2.97 -33.24
N LEU A 662 -0.45 2.66 -32.58
CA LEU A 662 -0.45 1.98 -31.28
C LEU A 662 0.36 0.68 -31.30
N ALA A 663 0.27 -0.10 -32.38
CA ALA A 663 1.01 -1.35 -32.53
C ALA A 663 2.53 -1.14 -32.50
N GLU A 664 3.05 -0.02 -33.03
CA GLU A 664 4.48 0.27 -33.00
C GLU A 664 4.94 0.64 -31.60
N ARG A 665 4.16 1.47 -30.90
CA ARG A 665 4.41 1.83 -29.50
C ARG A 665 4.39 0.60 -28.59
N GLN A 666 3.42 -0.30 -28.81
CA GLN A 666 3.33 -1.57 -28.08
C GLN A 666 4.52 -2.49 -28.32
N ARG A 667 5.11 -2.52 -29.54
CA ARG A 667 6.32 -3.31 -29.80
C ARG A 667 7.52 -2.81 -28.99
N VAL A 668 7.72 -1.49 -28.92
CA VAL A 668 8.79 -0.91 -28.08
C VAL A 668 8.53 -1.19 -26.61
N ASN A 669 7.31 -0.94 -26.13
CA ASN A 669 6.93 -1.18 -24.72
C ASN A 669 7.07 -2.66 -24.33
N ALA A 670 6.75 -3.58 -25.24
CA ALA A 670 6.96 -5.02 -25.01
C ALA A 670 8.45 -5.38 -24.95
N ALA A 671 9.27 -4.82 -25.85
CA ALA A 671 10.70 -5.11 -25.86
C ALA A 671 11.43 -4.55 -24.62
N VAL A 672 11.09 -3.32 -24.18
CA VAL A 672 11.68 -2.74 -22.96
C VAL A 672 11.17 -3.44 -21.71
N GLY A 673 9.87 -3.81 -21.64
CA GLY A 673 9.33 -4.56 -20.51
C GLY A 673 9.96 -5.95 -20.36
N ASP A 674 10.15 -6.68 -21.48
CA ASP A 674 10.81 -7.98 -21.49
C ASP A 674 12.29 -7.91 -21.08
N LEU A 675 12.98 -6.82 -21.48
CA LEU A 675 14.34 -6.54 -21.03
C LEU A 675 14.36 -6.20 -19.53
N LEU A 676 13.51 -5.29 -19.05
CA LEU A 676 13.42 -4.89 -17.65
C LEU A 676 13.11 -6.07 -16.72
N GLU A 677 12.23 -6.99 -17.13
CA GLU A 677 11.98 -8.23 -16.37
C GLU A 677 13.27 -9.05 -16.20
N THR A 678 14.12 -9.11 -17.23
CA THR A 678 15.42 -9.80 -17.16
C THR A 678 16.41 -9.04 -16.27
N LEU A 679 16.47 -7.71 -16.40
CA LEU A 679 17.38 -6.85 -15.65
C LEU A 679 17.00 -6.70 -14.17
N SER A 680 15.74 -6.96 -13.81
CA SER A 680 15.25 -6.94 -12.42
C SER A 680 16.01 -7.88 -11.48
N LEU A 681 16.70 -8.89 -12.04
CA LEU A 681 17.53 -9.82 -11.27
C LEU A 681 18.89 -9.22 -10.87
N VAL A 682 19.37 -8.17 -11.54
CA VAL A 682 20.72 -7.62 -11.36
C VAL A 682 20.96 -7.13 -9.92
N PRO A 683 20.06 -6.31 -9.32
CA PRO A 683 20.24 -5.84 -7.95
C PRO A 683 20.33 -6.99 -6.94
N ASP A 684 19.38 -7.93 -6.97
CA ASP A 684 19.31 -9.05 -6.03
C ASP A 684 20.56 -9.95 -6.11
N LEU A 685 21.04 -10.21 -7.33
CA LEU A 685 22.24 -11.01 -7.56
C LEU A 685 23.50 -10.33 -7.03
N LEU A 686 23.56 -9.01 -7.06
CA LEU A 686 24.73 -8.24 -6.64
C LEU A 686 24.51 -7.48 -5.34
N GLU A 687 23.49 -7.86 -4.58
CA GLU A 687 23.29 -7.36 -3.24
C GLU A 687 24.46 -7.78 -2.35
N ILE A 688 24.96 -6.80 -1.60
CA ILE A 688 26.11 -6.97 -0.73
C ILE A 688 25.70 -7.87 0.44
N ARG A 689 26.30 -9.06 0.48
CA ARG A 689 26.12 -10.05 1.55
C ARG A 689 27.50 -10.35 2.12
N GLN A 690 27.72 -10.03 3.40
CA GLN A 690 29.01 -10.29 4.02
C GLN A 690 29.31 -11.81 4.00
N LYS A 691 30.56 -12.15 3.66
CA LYS A 691 31.06 -13.53 3.62
C LYS A 691 31.39 -14.04 5.01
#